data_AF-A0A1W9L509-F1
#
_entry.id   AF-A0A1W9L509-F1
#
_cell.length_a   1.000
_cell.length_b   1.000
_cell.length_c   1.000
_cell.angle_alpha   90.00
_cell.angle_beta   90.00
_cell.angle_gamma   90.00
#
_symmetry.space_group_name_H-M   'P 1'
#
loop_
_entity.id
_entity.type
_entity.pdbx_description
1 polymer ?
#
loop_
_entity_poly.entity_id
_entity_poly.type
_entity_poly.pdbx_seq_one_letter_code
_entity_poly.pdbx_strand_id
1 'polypeptide(L)'
;MIDIAWILICAVLVALMQPGFMCLESGLTRSKNSINVAVKNLADFGISTLLFWAIGYGLMFGDTWYGWIGTQQYFFQSPHDHPFGGAFFIFQMMFCGTAVTIISGAVAERMKFSSYLIVAIFVSGLIYPLFGHWAWNCSPDSTCPSGWLGQRGFIDFAGSTVVHSIGGWVSLAILLIIGPREGRFPTNGPPHEIRGHNIPLAILGIFLLWIGWFGFNGGSTLALNAQVGHILINTTIAAAAGMIVATFLEWSWHRQAKVEALMNGCLAGLVAITASCHAVTALAALFIGAIGGILMIATKYLLNHWRIDDAVDAIPVHAAGGIWGTLAVAFFAAPEFFIPGTSRWEQFWIQLQGVMVAFIWAFGLSFIILKWFNTFFPLRLSIEEERIGLNVSEHGVSTEFYDLLESMQVQIKTGDMNLRVHEEPYTDVGSIARQYNRVLDKLSAKTEKVRKMAQITQLAKQEIEQAHQEIIVLNERLKAENMRMSAELEVTRRLQQMVLPRKEELERISGLDIAGFMEPAEEVGGDYYDILQHEQGIKIGIGDVTGHGLESGVLMIMVQTAVRALLANDEKDPVRFLKALNQTIYGNVQRMNCDKNLSLVLIDYQGGILSLTGQHEEMIIVRAGGRIERIDTINLGFPIGLEEDISEFIGEIKIQLNSGDVVVLYTDGITEAQNKQREQFGIKRLCKSISDNWRRTAAEIRQMVVDELRYHIGTHKIIDDITLVVIKQK
;
A
#
# COMPACT_ATOMS: atom_id res chain seq x y z
N MET A 1 40.87 -57.76 31.44
CA MET A 1 39.42 -57.47 31.56
C MET A 1 39.14 -56.05 32.06
N ILE A 2 39.79 -55.58 33.13
CA ILE A 2 39.58 -54.21 33.65
C ILE A 2 39.97 -53.15 32.60
N ASP A 3 41.14 -53.28 31.96
CA ASP A 3 41.57 -52.32 30.94
C ASP A 3 40.64 -52.29 29.72
N ILE A 4 40.16 -53.46 29.30
CA ILE A 4 39.18 -53.59 28.22
C ILE A 4 37.86 -52.88 28.60
N ALA A 5 37.36 -53.10 29.82
CA ALA A 5 36.16 -52.43 30.31
C ALA A 5 36.36 -50.91 30.37
N TRP A 6 37.51 -50.44 30.83
CA TRP A 6 37.87 -49.03 30.85
C TRP A 6 37.86 -48.42 29.46
N ILE A 7 38.52 -49.04 28.49
CA ILE A 7 38.56 -48.56 27.09
C ILE A 7 37.15 -48.52 26.50
N LEU A 8 36.32 -49.53 26.72
CA LEU A 8 34.94 -49.55 26.21
C LEU A 8 34.07 -48.45 26.84
N ILE A 9 34.20 -48.21 28.16
CA ILE A 9 33.53 -47.08 28.82
C ILE A 9 34.02 -45.77 28.23
N CYS A 10 35.33 -45.61 28.05
CA CYS A 10 35.91 -44.42 27.44
C CYS A 10 35.43 -44.23 26.00
N ALA A 11 35.30 -45.31 25.21
CA ALA A 11 34.76 -45.24 23.87
C ALA A 11 33.30 -44.77 23.87
N VAL A 12 32.47 -45.23 24.80
CA VAL A 12 31.09 -44.72 24.97
C VAL A 12 31.09 -43.25 25.35
N LEU A 13 31.98 -42.81 26.24
CA LEU A 13 32.13 -41.40 26.57
C LEU A 13 32.54 -40.57 25.35
N VAL A 14 33.50 -41.03 24.53
CA VAL A 14 33.85 -40.34 23.28
C VAL A 14 32.69 -40.36 22.29
N ALA A 15 31.90 -41.44 22.23
CA ALA A 15 30.70 -41.47 21.42
C ALA A 15 29.68 -40.39 21.83
N LEU A 16 29.61 -40.02 23.12
CA LEU A 16 28.78 -38.89 23.59
C LEU A 16 29.25 -37.53 23.07
N MET A 17 30.48 -37.42 22.55
CA MET A 17 30.92 -36.19 21.89
C MET A 17 30.13 -35.93 20.60
N GLN A 18 29.65 -36.96 19.90
CA GLN A 18 28.85 -36.81 18.68
C GLN A 18 27.54 -36.04 18.90
N PRO A 19 26.64 -36.43 19.84
CA PRO A 19 25.50 -35.59 20.19
C PRO A 19 25.93 -34.27 20.85
N GLY A 20 27.14 -34.19 21.41
CA GLY A 20 27.75 -32.94 21.87
C GLY A 20 27.98 -31.92 20.75
N PHE A 21 28.66 -32.33 19.67
CA PHE A 21 28.83 -31.53 18.45
C PHE A 21 27.49 -31.19 17.83
N MET A 22 26.59 -32.17 17.68
CA MET A 22 25.24 -31.94 17.17
C MET A 22 24.50 -30.82 17.94
N CYS A 23 24.52 -30.86 19.28
CA CYS A 23 23.89 -29.85 20.13
C CYS A 23 24.57 -28.48 20.00
N LEU A 24 25.92 -28.44 20.03
CA LEU A 24 26.72 -27.23 19.87
C LEU A 24 26.42 -26.53 18.53
N GLU A 25 26.53 -27.28 17.44
CA GLU A 25 26.40 -26.77 16.08
C GLU A 25 24.95 -26.39 15.75
N SER A 26 23.99 -27.22 16.16
CA SER A 26 22.57 -26.89 15.96
C SER A 26 22.22 -25.64 16.74
N GLY A 27 22.65 -25.53 18.00
CA GLY A 27 22.39 -24.35 18.83
C GLY A 27 23.00 -23.05 18.31
N LEU A 28 24.21 -23.11 17.74
CA LEU A 28 24.94 -21.97 17.17
C LEU A 28 24.54 -21.58 15.74
N THR A 29 23.77 -22.42 15.05
CA THR A 29 23.21 -22.10 13.72
C THR A 29 21.82 -21.51 13.81
N ARG A 30 21.34 -20.92 12.71
CA ARG A 30 19.97 -20.41 12.57
C ARG A 30 18.98 -21.58 12.51
N SER A 31 17.78 -21.39 13.06
CA SER A 31 16.75 -22.43 13.18
C SER A 31 16.40 -23.09 11.84
N LYS A 32 16.44 -22.35 10.74
CA LYS A 32 16.18 -22.86 9.38
C LYS A 32 17.20 -23.90 8.87
N ASN A 33 18.29 -24.13 9.60
CA ASN A 33 19.38 -25.04 9.25
C ASN A 33 19.63 -26.13 10.31
N SER A 34 18.95 -26.10 11.45
CA SER A 34 19.25 -26.97 12.60
C SER A 34 19.08 -28.47 12.30
N ILE A 35 18.08 -28.85 11.50
CA ILE A 35 17.82 -30.24 11.12
C ILE A 35 18.93 -30.73 10.19
N ASN A 36 19.33 -29.91 9.21
CA ASN A 36 20.44 -30.26 8.33
C ASN A 36 21.75 -30.49 9.11
N VAL A 37 22.04 -29.64 10.10
CA VAL A 37 23.19 -29.82 10.99
C VAL A 37 23.10 -31.14 11.77
N ALA A 38 21.93 -31.44 12.34
CA ALA A 38 21.74 -32.67 13.10
C ALA A 38 21.87 -33.92 12.22
N VAL A 39 21.30 -33.90 11.02
CA VAL A 39 21.41 -35.02 10.06
C VAL A 39 22.84 -35.18 9.56
N LYS A 40 23.61 -34.09 9.38
CA LYS A 40 25.05 -34.16 9.04
C LYS A 40 25.84 -34.90 10.12
N ASN A 41 25.67 -34.53 11.38
CA ASN A 41 26.33 -35.18 12.51
C ASN A 41 25.97 -36.67 12.62
N LEU A 42 24.70 -37.04 12.39
CA LEU A 42 24.32 -38.45 12.41
C LEU A 42 24.88 -39.23 11.21
N ALA A 43 24.86 -38.62 10.02
CA ALA A 43 25.31 -39.24 8.79
C ALA A 43 26.83 -39.39 8.75
N ASP A 44 27.59 -38.39 9.21
CA ASP A 44 29.04 -38.51 9.29
C ASP A 44 29.47 -39.61 10.26
N PHE A 45 28.79 -39.79 11.39
CA PHE A 45 29.09 -40.84 12.33
C PHE A 45 28.91 -42.23 11.69
N GLY A 46 27.85 -42.41 10.91
CA GLY A 46 27.62 -43.64 10.15
C GLY A 46 28.70 -43.88 9.09
N ILE A 47 29.04 -42.84 8.30
CA ILE A 47 30.06 -42.93 7.25
C ILE A 47 31.45 -43.19 7.84
N SER A 48 31.85 -42.44 8.87
CA SER A 48 33.15 -42.58 9.52
C SER A 48 33.27 -43.97 10.16
N THR A 49 32.19 -44.48 10.77
CA THR A 49 32.15 -45.83 11.32
C THR A 49 32.41 -46.88 10.24
N LEU A 50 31.66 -46.84 9.13
CA LEU A 50 31.77 -47.84 8.07
C LEU A 50 33.10 -47.75 7.32
N LEU A 51 33.59 -46.55 7.02
CA LEU A 51 34.85 -46.38 6.31
C LEU A 51 36.07 -46.64 7.17
N PHE A 52 36.03 -46.24 8.45
CA PHE A 52 37.11 -46.59 9.37
C PHE A 52 37.16 -48.10 9.59
N TRP A 53 36.01 -48.77 9.69
CA TRP A 53 35.94 -50.24 9.69
C TRP A 53 36.50 -50.89 8.41
N ALA A 54 36.07 -50.41 7.24
CA ALA A 54 36.40 -51.03 5.96
C ALA A 54 37.87 -50.79 5.56
N ILE A 55 38.36 -49.55 5.71
CA ILE A 55 39.70 -49.16 5.23
C ILE A 55 40.52 -48.36 6.24
N GLY A 56 39.91 -47.45 7.00
CA GLY A 56 40.66 -46.47 7.80
C GLY A 56 41.49 -47.11 8.92
N TYR A 57 40.96 -48.12 9.61
CA TYR A 57 41.68 -48.84 10.65
C TYR A 57 42.88 -49.59 10.08
N GLY A 58 42.73 -50.26 8.93
CA GLY A 58 43.83 -50.94 8.27
C GLY A 58 44.93 -49.98 7.82
N LEU A 59 44.56 -48.83 7.27
CA LEU A 59 45.51 -47.77 6.90
C LEU A 59 46.24 -47.19 8.11
N MET A 60 45.54 -47.01 9.24
CA MET A 60 46.07 -46.35 10.43
C MET A 60 46.89 -47.29 11.32
N PHE A 61 46.38 -48.49 11.61
CA PHE A 61 46.94 -49.42 12.60
C PHE A 61 47.38 -50.78 12.03
N GLY A 62 47.15 -51.04 10.74
CA GLY A 62 47.70 -52.23 10.09
C GLY A 62 49.23 -52.20 9.99
N ASP A 63 49.81 -53.34 9.61
CA ASP A 63 51.25 -53.53 9.47
C ASP A 63 51.87 -52.43 8.60
N THR A 64 52.91 -51.80 9.13
CA THR A 64 53.50 -50.61 8.52
C THR A 64 54.37 -50.95 7.31
N TRP A 65 54.18 -50.20 6.23
CA TRP A 65 55.13 -50.13 5.12
C TRP A 65 56.04 -48.91 5.31
N TYR A 66 57.25 -49.17 5.83
CA TYR A 66 58.28 -48.15 6.10
C TYR A 66 57.81 -46.92 6.91
N GLY A 67 56.82 -47.08 7.78
CA GLY A 67 56.28 -46.00 8.62
C GLY A 67 55.28 -45.07 7.93
N TRP A 68 54.91 -45.33 6.67
CA TRP A 68 54.09 -44.43 5.85
C TRP A 68 52.62 -44.82 5.75
N ILE A 69 52.30 -46.11 5.68
CA ILE A 69 50.94 -46.59 5.45
C ILE A 69 50.77 -48.00 6.03
N GLY A 70 49.60 -48.28 6.58
CA GLY A 70 49.22 -49.63 7.00
C GLY A 70 48.80 -50.48 5.80
N THR A 71 49.19 -51.75 5.79
CA THR A 71 49.04 -52.65 4.62
C THR A 71 48.08 -53.81 4.86
N GLN A 72 47.54 -53.94 6.06
CA GLN A 72 46.70 -55.07 6.49
C GLN A 72 45.54 -54.60 7.35
N GLN A 73 44.72 -55.53 7.86
CA GLN A 73 43.58 -55.26 8.75
C GLN A 73 42.47 -54.39 8.13
N TYR A 74 42.35 -54.44 6.80
CA TYR A 74 41.16 -53.95 6.08
C TYR A 74 39.94 -54.81 6.40
N PHE A 75 38.76 -54.21 6.40
CA PHE A 75 37.50 -54.82 6.86
C PHE A 75 37.69 -55.47 8.23
N PHE A 76 38.02 -54.64 9.23
CA PHE A 76 38.48 -55.09 10.53
C PHE A 76 37.59 -56.20 11.11
N GLN A 77 38.23 -57.28 11.56
CA GLN A 77 37.57 -58.39 12.24
C GLN A 77 38.12 -58.47 13.65
N SER A 78 37.22 -58.45 14.65
CA SER A 78 37.63 -58.59 16.05
C SER A 78 38.16 -60.01 16.27
N PRO A 79 39.42 -60.19 16.70
CA PRO A 79 39.93 -61.51 17.02
C PRO A 79 39.21 -62.06 18.26
N HIS A 80 38.69 -63.29 18.18
CA HIS A 80 38.04 -63.94 19.33
C HIS A 80 39.01 -64.19 20.49
N ASP A 81 40.28 -64.46 20.18
CA ASP A 81 41.30 -64.84 21.16
C ASP A 81 42.05 -63.62 21.77
N HIS A 82 41.87 -62.42 21.20
CA HIS A 82 42.50 -61.18 21.66
C HIS A 82 41.47 -60.03 21.76
N PRO A 83 40.66 -59.99 22.84
CA PRO A 83 39.53 -59.06 22.97
C PRO A 83 39.94 -57.58 23.07
N PHE A 84 41.21 -57.29 23.39
CA PHE A 84 41.72 -55.91 23.43
C PHE A 84 41.64 -55.23 22.06
N GLY A 85 41.92 -55.96 20.96
CA GLY A 85 41.90 -55.40 19.61
C GLY A 85 40.52 -54.84 19.24
N GLY A 86 39.44 -55.52 19.63
CA GLY A 86 38.08 -55.05 19.41
C GLY A 86 37.76 -53.77 20.21
N ALA A 87 38.18 -53.71 21.49
CA ALA A 87 37.99 -52.51 22.31
C ALA A 87 38.80 -51.31 21.78
N PHE A 88 40.05 -51.53 21.38
CA PHE A 88 40.90 -50.51 20.77
C PHE A 88 40.32 -50.00 19.45
N PHE A 89 39.82 -50.90 18.59
CA PHE A 89 39.14 -50.54 17.35
C PHE A 89 37.94 -49.62 17.59
N ILE A 90 37.04 -49.99 18.50
CA ILE A 90 35.87 -49.17 18.84
C ILE A 90 36.30 -47.81 19.40
N PHE A 91 37.32 -47.77 20.25
CA PHE A 91 37.86 -46.52 20.78
C PHE A 91 38.38 -45.59 19.68
N GLN A 92 39.23 -46.11 18.77
CA GLN A 92 39.81 -45.34 17.67
C GLN A 92 38.78 -44.92 16.61
N MET A 93 37.73 -45.73 16.40
CA MET A 93 36.60 -45.36 15.54
C MET A 93 35.93 -44.07 16.03
N MET A 94 35.78 -43.90 17.34
CA MET A 94 35.16 -42.69 17.89
C MET A 94 36.04 -41.44 17.67
N PHE A 95 37.36 -41.59 17.64
CA PHE A 95 38.30 -40.51 17.33
C PHE A 95 38.22 -40.11 15.86
N CYS A 96 38.11 -41.09 14.96
CA CYS A 96 37.87 -40.86 13.54
C CYS A 96 36.58 -40.06 13.32
N GLY A 97 35.47 -40.49 13.94
CA GLY A 97 34.22 -39.74 13.89
C GLY A 97 34.35 -38.32 14.44
N THR A 98 35.12 -38.15 15.52
CA THR A 98 35.40 -36.83 16.12
C THR A 98 36.17 -35.91 15.16
N ALA A 99 37.16 -36.44 14.44
CA ALA A 99 37.92 -35.65 13.46
C ALA A 99 37.04 -35.17 12.29
N VAL A 100 36.06 -35.98 11.88
CA VAL A 100 35.13 -35.65 10.79
C VAL A 100 34.10 -34.62 11.23
N THR A 101 33.43 -34.82 12.37
CA THR A 101 32.36 -33.93 12.85
C THR A 101 32.84 -32.50 13.15
N ILE A 102 34.12 -32.29 13.48
CA ILE A 102 34.71 -30.93 13.57
C ILE A 102 34.43 -30.10 12.30
N ILE A 103 34.30 -30.76 11.15
CA ILE A 103 34.08 -30.10 9.86
C ILE A 103 32.61 -29.68 9.69
N SER A 104 31.62 -30.44 10.20
CA SER A 104 30.19 -30.11 10.03
C SER A 104 29.87 -28.73 10.57
N GLY A 105 30.38 -28.42 11.77
CA GLY A 105 30.18 -27.14 12.42
C GLY A 105 30.75 -25.99 11.62
N ALA A 106 31.98 -26.12 11.11
CA ALA A 106 32.63 -25.06 10.34
C ALA A 106 31.84 -24.70 9.07
N VAL A 107 31.34 -25.71 8.36
CA VAL A 107 30.72 -25.61 7.02
C VAL A 107 29.19 -25.44 7.05
N ALA A 108 28.61 -25.35 8.24
CA ALA A 108 27.16 -25.26 8.43
C ALA A 108 26.48 -24.12 7.65
N GLU A 109 25.20 -24.28 7.35
CA GLU A 109 24.32 -23.33 6.65
C GLU A 109 24.59 -23.04 5.16
N ARG A 110 25.71 -23.48 4.55
CA ARG A 110 25.96 -23.19 3.12
C ARG A 110 26.53 -24.33 2.29
N MET A 111 27.14 -25.33 2.92
CA MET A 111 27.64 -26.51 2.21
C MET A 111 26.52 -27.52 1.99
N LYS A 112 26.42 -28.06 0.77
CA LYS A 112 25.46 -29.11 0.44
C LYS A 112 25.66 -30.35 1.31
N PHE A 113 24.58 -31.00 1.71
CA PHE A 113 24.61 -32.27 2.44
C PHE A 113 25.41 -33.34 1.68
N SER A 114 25.15 -33.53 0.39
CA SER A 114 25.88 -34.50 -0.44
C SER A 114 27.38 -34.21 -0.52
N SER A 115 27.76 -32.93 -0.59
CA SER A 115 29.16 -32.51 -0.59
C SER A 115 29.83 -32.80 0.76
N TYR A 116 29.09 -32.61 1.85
CA TYR A 116 29.57 -32.94 3.19
C TYR A 116 29.85 -34.44 3.35
N LEU A 117 28.96 -35.30 2.85
CA LEU A 117 29.19 -36.76 2.88
C LEU A 117 30.47 -37.15 2.13
N ILE A 118 30.75 -36.51 0.99
CA ILE A 118 31.99 -36.74 0.23
C ILE A 118 33.21 -36.34 1.05
N VAL A 119 33.17 -35.19 1.73
CA VAL A 119 34.24 -34.79 2.66
C VAL A 119 34.40 -35.79 3.79
N ALA A 120 33.31 -36.24 4.41
CA ALA A 120 33.35 -37.27 5.46
C ALA A 120 34.01 -38.56 4.95
N ILE A 121 33.72 -38.98 3.70
CA ILE A 121 34.35 -40.13 3.06
C ILE A 121 35.87 -39.95 2.92
N PHE A 122 36.30 -38.83 2.36
CA PHE A 122 37.73 -38.55 2.16
C PHE A 122 38.50 -38.42 3.47
N VAL A 123 37.91 -37.79 4.48
CA VAL A 123 38.58 -37.57 5.75
C VAL A 123 38.72 -38.87 6.53
N SER A 124 37.62 -39.61 6.72
CA SER A 124 37.63 -40.87 7.47
C SER A 124 38.37 -42.01 6.76
N GLY A 125 38.36 -42.03 5.42
CA GLY A 125 38.97 -43.07 4.61
C GLY A 125 40.42 -42.84 4.23
N LEU A 126 40.92 -41.59 4.25
CA LEU A 126 42.27 -41.27 3.76
C LEU A 126 43.03 -40.27 4.64
N ILE A 127 42.49 -39.06 4.83
CA ILE A 127 43.26 -37.96 5.45
C ILE A 127 43.60 -38.27 6.91
N TYR A 128 42.58 -38.58 7.71
CA TYR A 128 42.72 -38.93 9.12
C TYR A 128 43.57 -40.19 9.34
N PRO A 129 43.22 -41.35 8.74
CA PRO A 129 43.93 -42.59 9.05
C PRO A 129 45.39 -42.58 8.60
N LEU A 130 45.75 -41.88 7.51
CA LEU A 130 47.13 -41.83 7.05
C LEU A 130 48.01 -40.95 7.95
N PHE A 131 47.52 -39.77 8.37
CA PHE A 131 48.25 -38.98 9.36
C PHE A 131 48.31 -39.70 10.71
N GLY A 132 47.22 -40.34 11.11
CA GLY A 132 47.16 -41.23 12.26
C GLY A 132 48.19 -42.35 12.20
N HIS A 133 48.45 -42.92 11.02
CA HIS A 133 49.50 -43.91 10.84
C HIS A 133 50.88 -43.33 11.18
N TRP A 134 51.18 -42.14 10.65
CA TRP A 134 52.48 -41.51 10.86
C TRP A 134 52.73 -41.20 12.34
N ALA A 135 51.71 -40.75 13.06
CA ALA A 135 51.81 -40.33 14.46
C ALA A 135 51.64 -41.47 15.47
N TRP A 136 50.68 -42.37 15.27
CA TRP A 136 50.18 -43.32 16.28
C TRP A 136 50.30 -44.79 15.92
N ASN A 137 50.71 -45.15 14.69
CA ASN A 137 50.92 -46.56 14.39
C ASN A 137 52.00 -47.14 15.32
N CYS A 138 51.68 -48.26 15.98
CA CYS A 138 52.56 -49.00 16.85
C CYS A 138 52.30 -50.50 16.58
N SER A 139 53.35 -51.31 16.45
CA SER A 139 53.13 -52.75 16.24
C SER A 139 52.54 -53.39 17.50
N PRO A 140 51.58 -54.33 17.40
CA PRO A 140 50.98 -55.01 18.55
C PRO A 140 51.99 -55.68 19.48
N ASP A 141 53.14 -56.08 18.94
CA ASP A 141 54.22 -56.78 19.66
C ASP A 141 55.32 -55.84 20.17
N SER A 142 55.19 -54.54 19.94
CA SER A 142 56.20 -53.53 20.29
C SER A 142 55.60 -52.38 21.09
N THR A 143 56.36 -51.85 22.04
CA THR A 143 56.03 -50.59 22.73
C THR A 143 56.54 -49.36 21.97
N CYS A 144 57.20 -49.55 20.83
CA CYS A 144 57.85 -48.50 20.07
C CYS A 144 57.00 -48.07 18.87
N PRO A 145 56.87 -46.75 18.61
CA PRO A 145 56.15 -46.26 17.43
C PRO A 145 56.70 -46.86 16.13
N SER A 146 55.79 -47.24 15.24
CA SER A 146 56.06 -47.79 13.91
C SER A 146 55.83 -46.76 12.81
N GLY A 147 55.00 -45.74 13.04
CA GLY A 147 54.83 -44.59 12.16
C GLY A 147 56.06 -43.69 12.13
N TRP A 148 56.44 -43.15 10.96
CA TRP A 148 57.70 -42.42 10.82
C TRP A 148 57.80 -41.16 11.70
N LEU A 149 56.66 -40.49 11.96
CA LEU A 149 56.61 -39.27 12.75
C LEU A 149 56.69 -39.60 14.25
N GLY A 150 55.97 -40.65 14.68
CA GLY A 150 56.10 -41.21 16.02
C GLY A 150 57.51 -41.73 16.31
N GLN A 151 58.16 -42.39 15.35
CA GLN A 151 59.56 -42.87 15.44
C GLN A 151 60.55 -41.73 15.66
N ARG A 152 60.26 -40.54 15.12
CA ARG A 152 61.05 -39.33 15.37
C ARG A 152 60.86 -38.74 16.76
N GLY A 153 59.92 -39.26 17.55
CA GLY A 153 59.60 -38.76 18.89
C GLY A 153 58.48 -37.74 18.91
N PHE A 154 57.62 -37.68 17.88
CA PHE A 154 56.43 -36.84 17.92
C PHE A 154 55.45 -37.35 18.98
N ILE A 155 55.04 -36.46 19.86
CA ILE A 155 54.14 -36.76 20.98
C ILE A 155 52.83 -36.03 20.75
N ASP A 156 51.76 -36.79 20.63
CA ASP A 156 50.39 -36.29 20.64
C ASP A 156 49.53 -37.33 21.35
N PHE A 157 49.34 -37.18 22.66
CA PHE A 157 48.81 -38.27 23.49
C PHE A 157 47.39 -38.71 23.10
N ALA A 158 46.48 -37.76 22.94
CA ALA A 158 45.09 -38.06 22.60
C ALA A 158 44.62 -37.35 21.30
N GLY A 159 45.42 -36.50 20.66
CA GLY A 159 45.09 -35.97 19.32
C GLY A 159 44.82 -34.47 19.22
N SER A 160 45.61 -33.61 19.87
CA SER A 160 45.58 -32.16 19.55
C SER A 160 45.90 -31.91 18.07
N THR A 161 46.81 -32.69 17.50
CA THR A 161 47.10 -32.63 16.07
C THR A 161 46.30 -33.68 15.31
N VAL A 162 46.40 -34.96 15.67
CA VAL A 162 45.85 -36.08 14.89
C VAL A 162 44.33 -35.99 14.68
N VAL A 163 43.60 -35.49 15.69
CA VAL A 163 42.14 -35.33 15.60
C VAL A 163 41.80 -33.86 15.32
N HIS A 164 42.17 -32.97 16.24
CA HIS A 164 41.67 -31.59 16.22
C HIS A 164 42.30 -30.75 15.11
N SER A 165 43.64 -30.74 14.99
CA SER A 165 44.27 -29.96 13.92
C SER A 165 43.90 -30.49 12.53
N ILE A 166 43.84 -31.82 12.34
CA ILE A 166 43.37 -32.40 11.07
C ILE A 166 41.97 -31.88 10.73
N GLY A 167 40.98 -32.02 11.62
CA GLY A 167 39.62 -31.52 11.40
C GLY A 167 39.61 -30.00 11.12
N GLY A 168 40.34 -29.21 11.91
CA GLY A 168 40.43 -27.76 11.74
C GLY A 168 41.07 -27.33 10.41
N TRP A 169 42.10 -28.04 9.93
CA TRP A 169 42.77 -27.74 8.67
C TRP A 169 41.95 -28.11 7.44
N VAL A 170 41.21 -29.23 7.49
CA VAL A 170 40.25 -29.57 6.45
C VAL A 170 39.13 -28.53 6.40
N SER A 171 38.61 -28.10 7.55
CA SER A 171 37.64 -27.00 7.64
C SER A 171 38.16 -25.74 6.95
N LEU A 172 39.36 -25.28 7.27
CA LEU A 172 39.96 -24.09 6.64
C LEU A 172 40.04 -24.22 5.12
N ALA A 173 40.46 -25.39 4.60
CA ALA A 173 40.51 -25.63 3.16
C ALA A 173 39.13 -25.47 2.51
N ILE A 174 38.08 -26.03 3.12
CA ILE A 174 36.71 -25.93 2.62
C ILE A 174 36.22 -24.49 2.67
N LEU A 175 36.46 -23.77 3.76
CA LEU A 175 35.99 -22.38 3.93
C LEU A 175 36.55 -21.44 2.88
N LEU A 176 37.81 -21.63 2.47
CA LEU A 176 38.43 -20.86 1.39
C LEU A 176 37.82 -21.16 0.01
N ILE A 177 37.18 -22.32 -0.18
CA ILE A 177 36.54 -22.72 -1.43
C ILE A 177 35.07 -22.25 -1.47
N ILE A 178 34.30 -22.53 -0.41
CA ILE A 178 32.87 -22.23 -0.38
C ILE A 178 32.57 -20.77 -0.04
N GLY A 179 33.50 -20.06 0.61
CA GLY A 179 33.34 -18.67 0.99
C GLY A 179 32.38 -18.42 2.16
N PRO A 180 32.12 -17.14 2.50
CA PRO A 180 31.36 -16.77 3.69
C PRO A 180 29.85 -16.89 3.52
N ARG A 181 29.09 -17.10 4.61
CA ARG A 181 27.62 -17.08 4.58
C ARG A 181 27.09 -15.73 4.12
N GLU A 182 25.95 -15.74 3.44
CA GLU A 182 25.31 -14.52 2.98
C GLU A 182 24.99 -13.60 4.18
N GLY A 183 25.36 -12.32 4.05
CA GLY A 183 25.13 -11.30 5.07
C GLY A 183 26.18 -11.25 6.20
N ARG A 184 27.13 -12.19 6.27
CA ARG A 184 28.20 -12.17 7.30
C ARG A 184 29.14 -10.97 7.14
N PHE A 185 29.58 -10.69 5.92
CA PHE A 185 30.54 -9.63 5.60
C PHE A 185 29.97 -8.66 4.56
N PRO A 186 29.25 -7.60 4.97
CA PRO A 186 28.73 -6.59 4.04
C PRO A 186 29.85 -5.78 3.38
N THR A 187 29.64 -5.35 2.13
CA THR A 187 30.68 -4.70 1.29
C THR A 187 31.31 -3.47 1.95
N ASN A 188 30.52 -2.69 2.69
CA ASN A 188 30.93 -1.42 3.31
C ASN A 188 30.61 -1.36 4.83
N GLY A 189 30.73 -2.48 5.55
CA GLY A 189 30.43 -2.50 6.99
C GLY A 189 31.31 -3.46 7.79
N PRO A 190 31.28 -3.36 9.12
CA PRO A 190 31.93 -4.33 9.98
C PRO A 190 31.28 -5.72 9.81
N PRO A 191 32.00 -6.81 10.13
CA PRO A 191 31.42 -8.15 10.15
C PRO A 191 30.13 -8.22 11.00
N HIS A 192 29.05 -8.72 10.43
CA HIS A 192 27.77 -8.87 11.13
C HIS A 192 27.68 -10.26 11.76
N GLU A 193 27.50 -10.32 13.08
CA GLU A 193 27.46 -11.58 13.84
C GLU A 193 26.14 -12.32 13.57
N ILE A 194 26.24 -13.55 13.05
CA ILE A 194 25.07 -14.42 12.84
C ILE A 194 24.85 -15.17 14.16
N ARG A 195 23.75 -14.87 14.84
CA ARG A 195 23.43 -15.45 16.15
C ARG A 195 22.82 -16.85 16.00
N GLY A 196 23.20 -17.74 16.91
CA GLY A 196 22.57 -19.04 17.07
C GLY A 196 21.13 -18.92 17.55
N HIS A 197 20.29 -19.89 17.18
CA HIS A 197 18.88 -19.89 17.53
C HIS A 197 18.58 -20.48 18.92
N ASN A 198 19.50 -21.27 19.49
CA ASN A 198 19.29 -21.95 20.77
C ASN A 198 20.60 -22.10 21.57
N ILE A 199 20.99 -21.04 22.28
CA ILE A 199 22.21 -21.02 23.10
C ILE A 199 22.19 -22.06 24.25
N PRO A 200 21.08 -22.31 24.97
CA PRO A 200 21.03 -23.40 25.95
C PRO A 200 21.36 -24.78 25.37
N LEU A 201 20.88 -25.09 24.16
CA LEU A 201 21.24 -26.32 23.45
C LEU A 201 22.73 -26.35 23.13
N ALA A 202 23.32 -25.23 22.72
CA ALA A 202 24.75 -25.15 22.47
C ALA A 202 25.58 -25.42 23.75
N ILE A 203 25.15 -24.85 24.88
CA ILE A 203 25.78 -25.07 26.20
C ILE A 203 25.65 -26.55 26.63
N LEU A 204 24.50 -27.19 26.39
CA LEU A 204 24.35 -28.64 26.61
C LEU A 204 25.37 -29.42 25.79
N GLY A 205 25.61 -29.01 24.54
CA GLY A 205 26.67 -29.56 23.70
C GLY A 205 28.05 -29.48 24.35
N ILE A 206 28.42 -28.33 24.92
CA ILE A 206 29.69 -28.15 25.65
C ILE A 206 29.82 -29.10 26.84
N PHE A 207 28.77 -29.30 27.62
CA PHE A 207 28.79 -30.25 28.74
C PHE A 207 28.99 -31.69 28.28
N LEU A 208 28.31 -32.11 27.21
CA LEU A 208 28.48 -33.44 26.63
C LEU A 208 29.89 -33.63 26.08
N LEU A 209 30.44 -32.61 25.40
CA LEU A 209 31.83 -32.63 24.91
C LEU A 209 32.84 -32.71 26.05
N TRP A 210 32.65 -31.96 27.15
CA TRP A 210 33.52 -32.05 28.31
C TRP A 210 33.51 -33.45 28.93
N ILE A 211 32.31 -34.01 29.17
CA ILE A 211 32.16 -35.36 29.71
C ILE A 211 32.82 -36.39 28.78
N GLY A 212 32.61 -36.26 27.47
CA GLY A 212 33.24 -37.12 26.48
C GLY A 212 34.76 -36.99 26.47
N TRP A 213 35.30 -35.80 26.76
CA TRP A 213 36.74 -35.56 26.87
C TRP A 213 37.41 -36.34 28.01
N PHE A 214 36.66 -36.72 29.05
CA PHE A 214 37.17 -37.65 30.07
C PHE A 214 37.45 -39.03 29.49
N GLY A 215 36.59 -39.52 28.60
CA GLY A 215 36.86 -40.74 27.82
C GLY A 215 37.98 -40.54 26.82
N PHE A 216 38.02 -39.38 26.15
CA PHE A 216 39.00 -39.06 25.12
C PHE A 216 40.43 -39.07 25.68
N ASN A 217 40.68 -38.25 26.71
CA ASN A 217 42.01 -38.17 27.32
C ASN A 217 42.26 -39.34 28.27
N GLY A 218 41.30 -39.68 29.14
CA GLY A 218 41.48 -40.76 30.11
C GLY A 218 41.60 -42.14 29.47
N GLY A 219 40.91 -42.39 28.36
CA GLY A 219 40.99 -43.64 27.61
C GLY A 219 42.26 -43.80 26.80
N SER A 220 42.93 -42.69 26.45
CA SER A 220 44.19 -42.70 25.69
C SER A 220 45.38 -43.27 26.48
N THR A 221 45.21 -43.55 27.77
CA THR A 221 46.16 -44.39 28.54
C THR A 221 46.14 -45.85 28.10
N LEU A 222 45.06 -46.29 27.43
CA LEU A 222 44.79 -47.68 27.04
C LEU A 222 44.74 -48.69 28.20
N ALA A 223 44.70 -48.20 29.44
CA ALA A 223 44.65 -48.99 30.66
C ALA A 223 44.12 -48.16 31.83
N LEU A 224 43.46 -48.80 32.80
CA LEU A 224 43.01 -48.13 34.03
C LEU A 224 44.13 -48.20 35.08
N ASN A 225 44.92 -47.14 35.18
CA ASN A 225 46.04 -47.05 36.11
C ASN A 225 46.07 -45.69 36.85
N ALA A 226 47.08 -45.50 37.71
CA ALA A 226 47.21 -44.30 38.54
C ALA A 226 47.34 -42.97 37.75
N GLN A 227 47.72 -43.02 36.46
CA GLN A 227 47.83 -41.83 35.63
C GLN A 227 46.47 -41.26 35.23
N VAL A 228 45.42 -42.09 35.17
CA VAL A 228 44.08 -41.65 34.71
C VAL A 228 43.59 -40.47 35.54
N GLY A 229 43.67 -40.54 36.88
CA GLY A 229 43.25 -39.44 37.74
C GLY A 229 44.00 -38.14 37.46
N HIS A 230 45.32 -38.22 37.23
CA HIS A 230 46.14 -37.07 36.88
C HIS A 230 45.73 -36.45 35.55
N ILE A 231 45.50 -37.27 34.53
CA ILE A 231 45.08 -36.85 33.19
C ILE A 231 43.74 -36.11 33.25
N LEU A 232 42.78 -36.64 34.00
CA LEU A 232 41.45 -36.02 34.13
C LEU A 232 41.49 -34.68 34.88
N ILE A 233 42.36 -34.56 35.89
CA ILE A 233 42.63 -33.28 36.58
C ILE A 233 43.20 -32.26 35.60
N ASN A 234 44.24 -32.62 34.84
CA ASN A 234 44.84 -31.73 33.85
C ASN A 234 43.83 -31.31 32.78
N THR A 235 43.00 -32.24 32.31
CA THR A 235 41.92 -31.99 31.34
C THR A 235 40.94 -30.96 31.86
N THR A 236 40.48 -31.12 33.11
CA THR A 236 39.50 -30.23 33.76
C THR A 236 40.08 -28.83 33.99
N ILE A 237 41.33 -28.75 34.47
CA ILE A 237 41.98 -27.47 34.76
C ILE A 237 42.23 -26.67 33.49
N ALA A 238 42.70 -27.31 32.41
CA ALA A 238 42.93 -26.63 31.14
C ALA A 238 41.63 -26.09 30.51
N ALA A 239 40.56 -26.88 30.54
CA ALA A 239 39.23 -26.47 30.11
C ALA A 239 38.74 -25.21 30.85
N ALA A 240 38.80 -25.25 32.19
CA ALA A 240 38.41 -24.13 33.03
C ALA A 240 39.27 -22.88 32.79
N ALA A 241 40.59 -23.04 32.64
CA ALA A 241 41.50 -21.94 32.39
C ALA A 241 41.23 -21.26 31.04
N GLY A 242 41.05 -22.05 29.96
CA GLY A 242 40.71 -21.53 28.64
C GLY A 242 39.38 -20.78 28.63
N MET A 243 38.36 -21.36 29.28
CA MET A 243 37.04 -20.75 29.47
C MET A 243 37.12 -19.39 30.15
N ILE A 244 37.80 -19.31 31.31
CA ILE A 244 37.89 -18.09 32.11
C ILE A 244 38.67 -17.01 31.36
N VAL A 245 39.81 -17.35 30.76
CA VAL A 245 40.67 -16.37 30.09
C VAL A 245 40.02 -15.84 28.81
N ALA A 246 39.40 -16.69 27.99
CA ALA A 246 38.68 -16.23 26.80
C ALA A 246 37.51 -15.32 27.15
N THR A 247 36.73 -15.68 28.19
CA THR A 247 35.63 -14.86 28.69
C THR A 247 36.13 -13.52 29.22
N PHE A 248 37.20 -13.53 30.01
CA PHE A 248 37.79 -12.32 30.58
C PHE A 248 38.30 -11.37 29.50
N LEU A 249 38.99 -11.88 28.47
CA LEU A 249 39.49 -11.07 27.36
C LEU A 249 38.34 -10.38 26.61
N GLU A 250 37.32 -11.13 26.21
CA GLU A 250 36.15 -10.57 25.53
C GLU A 250 35.39 -9.57 26.41
N TRP A 251 35.23 -9.87 27.69
CA TRP A 251 34.60 -8.94 28.63
C TRP A 251 35.43 -7.65 28.80
N SER A 252 36.76 -7.75 28.87
CA SER A 252 37.63 -6.59 29.03
C SER A 252 37.60 -5.64 27.82
N TRP A 253 37.52 -6.18 26.60
CA TRP A 253 37.46 -5.40 25.36
C TRP A 253 36.07 -4.85 25.05
N HIS A 254 35.03 -5.68 25.16
CA HIS A 254 33.69 -5.36 24.66
C HIS A 254 32.68 -4.99 25.76
N ARG A 255 33.12 -5.01 27.02
CA ARG A 255 32.28 -4.74 28.21
C ARG A 255 31.08 -5.69 28.36
N GLN A 256 31.09 -6.83 27.65
CA GLN A 256 30.07 -7.87 27.72
C GLN A 256 30.73 -9.25 27.72
N ALA A 257 30.28 -10.15 28.60
CA ALA A 257 30.71 -11.54 28.59
C ALA A 257 30.00 -12.30 27.47
N LYS A 258 30.66 -12.48 26.31
CA LYS A 258 30.11 -13.25 25.20
C LYS A 258 30.06 -14.74 25.54
N VAL A 259 28.89 -15.36 25.34
CA VAL A 259 28.69 -16.78 25.68
C VAL A 259 29.50 -17.68 24.77
N GLU A 260 29.64 -17.32 23.50
CA GLU A 260 30.46 -18.03 22.51
C GLU A 260 31.93 -18.08 22.92
N ALA A 261 32.45 -17.00 23.50
CA ALA A 261 33.83 -16.96 23.99
C ALA A 261 34.05 -17.86 25.20
N LEU A 262 33.05 -17.95 26.07
CA LEU A 262 33.05 -18.88 27.21
C LEU A 262 33.04 -20.33 26.72
N MET A 263 32.11 -20.67 25.82
CA MET A 263 31.96 -22.02 25.26
C MET A 263 33.20 -22.45 24.47
N ASN A 264 33.64 -21.65 23.50
CA ASN A 264 34.78 -21.99 22.65
C ASN A 264 36.12 -21.86 23.40
N GLY A 265 36.19 -21.02 24.44
CA GLY A 265 37.35 -20.96 25.34
C GLY A 265 37.54 -22.24 26.13
N CYS A 266 36.44 -22.83 26.61
CA CYS A 266 36.44 -24.14 27.24
C CYS A 266 36.98 -25.22 26.28
N LEU A 267 36.42 -25.30 25.07
CA LEU A 267 36.86 -26.26 24.07
C LEU A 267 38.32 -26.07 23.65
N ALA A 268 38.77 -24.82 23.45
CA ALA A 268 40.15 -24.54 23.10
C ALA A 268 41.13 -25.00 24.20
N GLY A 269 40.74 -24.86 25.46
CA GLY A 269 41.51 -25.39 26.60
C GLY A 269 41.57 -26.91 26.61
N LEU A 270 40.44 -27.58 26.34
CA LEU A 270 40.35 -29.03 26.18
C LEU A 270 41.21 -29.53 25.02
N VAL A 271 41.14 -28.89 23.84
CA VAL A 271 41.97 -29.23 22.67
C VAL A 271 43.45 -29.04 22.96
N ALA A 272 43.84 -27.95 23.60
CA ALA A 272 45.25 -27.64 23.84
C ALA A 272 45.91 -28.65 24.79
N ILE A 273 45.20 -29.16 25.80
CA ILE A 273 45.80 -30.10 26.75
C ILE A 273 45.86 -31.54 26.21
N THR A 274 45.08 -31.87 25.17
CA THR A 274 44.96 -33.22 24.60
C THR A 274 46.31 -33.85 24.21
N ALA A 275 47.29 -33.08 23.71
CA ALA A 275 48.61 -33.62 23.34
C ALA A 275 49.48 -34.02 24.54
N SER A 276 49.28 -33.37 25.70
CA SER A 276 50.24 -33.42 26.81
C SER A 276 49.62 -33.72 28.18
N CYS A 277 48.32 -34.03 28.25
CA CYS A 277 47.60 -34.20 29.52
C CYS A 277 48.17 -35.30 30.44
N HIS A 278 48.92 -36.26 29.89
CA HIS A 278 49.64 -37.31 30.63
C HIS A 278 51.02 -36.88 31.15
N ALA A 279 51.62 -35.83 30.59
CA ALA A 279 53.05 -35.53 30.74
C ALA A 279 53.35 -34.19 31.44
N VAL A 280 52.31 -33.46 31.88
CA VAL A 280 52.45 -32.10 32.44
C VAL A 280 51.82 -32.02 33.83
N THR A 281 52.28 -31.06 34.64
CA THR A 281 51.64 -30.78 35.94
C THR A 281 50.31 -30.05 35.79
N ALA A 282 49.48 -30.07 36.83
CA ALA A 282 48.22 -29.31 36.88
C ALA A 282 48.41 -27.80 36.64
N LEU A 283 49.51 -27.23 37.15
CA LEU A 283 49.84 -25.82 36.92
C LEU A 283 50.23 -25.56 35.47
N ALA A 284 50.99 -26.45 34.84
CA ALA A 284 51.28 -26.37 33.42
C ALA A 284 49.98 -26.50 32.58
N ALA A 285 49.08 -27.42 32.94
CA ALA A 285 47.79 -27.58 32.28
C ALA A 285 46.94 -26.28 32.32
N LEU A 286 46.98 -25.55 33.44
CA LEU A 286 46.34 -24.24 33.56
C LEU A 286 46.89 -23.25 32.51
N PHE A 287 48.21 -23.13 32.38
CA PHE A 287 48.81 -22.22 31.39
C PHE A 287 48.56 -22.66 29.95
N ILE A 288 48.63 -23.97 29.68
CA ILE A 288 48.34 -24.52 28.35
C ILE A 288 46.90 -24.18 27.96
N GLY A 289 45.93 -24.41 28.84
CA GLY A 289 44.53 -24.08 28.61
C GLY A 289 44.27 -22.59 28.45
N ALA A 290 44.86 -21.77 29.33
CA ALA A 290 44.76 -20.31 29.26
C ALA A 290 45.26 -19.76 27.92
N ILE A 291 46.46 -20.17 27.47
CA ILE A 291 47.03 -19.74 26.19
C ILE A 291 46.22 -20.28 25.02
N GLY A 292 45.67 -21.50 25.12
CA GLY A 292 44.73 -22.04 24.13
C GLY A 292 43.50 -21.13 23.95
N GLY A 293 42.90 -20.66 25.04
CA GLY A 293 41.80 -19.68 25.01
C GLY A 293 42.20 -18.34 24.36
N ILE A 294 43.39 -17.82 24.67
CA ILE A 294 43.91 -16.58 24.06
C ILE A 294 44.08 -16.74 22.55
N LEU A 295 44.70 -17.85 22.11
CA LEU A 295 44.97 -18.11 20.69
C LEU A 295 43.69 -18.37 19.89
N MET A 296 42.68 -19.00 20.52
CA MET A 296 41.36 -19.14 19.93
C MET A 296 40.75 -17.75 19.65
N ILE A 297 40.72 -16.84 20.64
CA ILE A 297 40.21 -15.48 20.43
C ILE A 297 41.01 -14.74 19.35
N ALA A 298 42.35 -14.79 19.41
CA ALA A 298 43.20 -14.15 18.41
C ALA A 298 42.93 -14.68 16.99
N THR A 299 42.77 -15.99 16.84
CA THR A 299 42.49 -16.65 15.54
C THR A 299 41.10 -16.29 15.03
N LYS A 300 40.09 -16.21 15.90
CA LYS A 300 38.75 -15.74 15.54
C LYS A 300 38.78 -14.34 14.91
N TYR A 301 39.50 -13.40 15.53
CA TYR A 301 39.65 -12.06 14.97
C TYR A 301 40.45 -12.03 13.68
N LEU A 302 41.47 -12.88 13.55
CA LEU A 302 42.25 -13.03 12.33
C LEU A 302 41.38 -13.52 11.16
N LEU A 303 40.54 -14.54 11.37
CA LEU A 303 39.60 -15.04 10.36
C LEU A 303 38.59 -13.95 9.97
N ASN A 304 38.07 -13.20 10.94
CA ASN A 304 37.17 -12.07 10.65
C ASN A 304 37.85 -10.97 9.82
N HIS A 305 39.12 -10.69 10.11
CA HIS A 305 39.92 -9.73 9.33
C HIS A 305 40.11 -10.20 7.88
N TRP A 306 40.38 -11.49 7.67
CA TRP A 306 40.48 -12.10 6.35
C TRP A 306 39.14 -12.46 5.70
N ARG A 307 38.01 -12.10 6.34
CA ARG A 307 36.65 -12.38 5.88
C ARG A 307 36.40 -13.88 5.62
N ILE A 308 36.99 -14.73 6.45
CA ILE A 308 36.72 -16.17 6.49
C ILE A 308 35.64 -16.40 7.54
N ASP A 309 34.52 -16.99 7.12
CA ASP A 309 33.36 -17.22 7.98
C ASP A 309 33.31 -18.66 8.44
N ASP A 310 33.72 -18.88 9.68
CA ASP A 310 33.56 -20.13 10.42
C ASP A 310 32.26 -20.06 11.24
N ALA A 311 31.35 -21.04 11.06
CA ALA A 311 30.03 -20.95 11.64
C ALA A 311 30.00 -21.19 13.16
N VAL A 312 30.98 -21.90 13.72
CA VAL A 312 31.03 -22.23 15.16
C VAL A 312 32.38 -21.93 15.81
N ASP A 313 33.28 -21.24 15.10
CA ASP A 313 34.69 -21.05 15.47
C ASP A 313 35.47 -22.38 15.60
N ALA A 314 35.18 -23.36 14.74
CA ALA A 314 35.87 -24.65 14.73
C ALA A 314 37.38 -24.54 14.46
N ILE A 315 37.81 -23.69 13.52
CA ILE A 315 39.23 -23.48 13.21
C ILE A 315 39.96 -22.82 14.40
N PRO A 316 39.48 -21.72 15.00
CA PRO A 316 40.04 -21.18 16.24
C PRO A 316 40.18 -22.21 17.37
N VAL A 317 39.17 -23.05 17.59
CA VAL A 317 39.19 -24.06 18.67
C VAL A 317 40.16 -25.19 18.34
N HIS A 318 40.02 -25.81 17.16
CA HIS A 318 40.66 -27.07 16.85
C HIS A 318 42.02 -26.92 16.18
N ALA A 319 42.17 -25.99 15.23
CA ALA A 319 43.46 -25.76 14.58
C ALA A 319 44.39 -24.96 15.49
N ALA A 320 43.97 -23.78 15.98
CA ALA A 320 44.87 -22.96 16.82
C ALA A 320 45.14 -23.61 18.19
N GLY A 321 44.10 -24.15 18.82
CA GLY A 321 44.26 -24.94 20.05
C GLY A 321 45.13 -26.18 19.83
N GLY A 322 44.97 -26.86 18.69
CA GLY A 322 45.74 -28.05 18.33
C GLY A 322 47.23 -27.76 18.10
N ILE A 323 47.55 -26.74 17.31
CA ILE A 323 48.92 -26.25 17.10
C ILE A 323 49.58 -25.94 18.44
N TRP A 324 48.91 -25.12 19.26
CA TRP A 324 49.46 -24.69 20.54
C TRP A 324 49.67 -25.87 21.48
N GLY A 325 48.67 -26.74 21.62
CA GLY A 325 48.76 -27.93 22.47
C GLY A 325 49.93 -28.83 22.10
N THR A 326 50.11 -29.08 20.81
CA THR A 326 51.20 -29.90 20.31
C THR A 326 52.57 -29.23 20.50
N LEU A 327 52.70 -27.92 20.31
CA LEU A 327 53.95 -27.21 20.60
C LEU A 327 54.24 -27.11 22.10
N ALA A 328 53.20 -27.00 22.93
CA ALA A 328 53.29 -26.91 24.39
C ALA A 328 53.96 -28.14 25.02
N VAL A 329 53.86 -29.31 24.38
CA VAL A 329 54.56 -30.53 24.80
C VAL A 329 56.05 -30.26 25.03
N ALA A 330 56.74 -29.62 24.09
CA ALA A 330 58.18 -29.40 24.19
C ALA A 330 58.57 -28.50 25.37
N PHE A 331 57.68 -27.56 25.73
CA PHE A 331 57.91 -26.60 26.81
C PHE A 331 57.56 -27.15 28.19
N PHE A 332 56.45 -27.89 28.30
CA PHE A 332 55.86 -28.23 29.59
C PHE A 332 55.95 -29.72 29.95
N ALA A 333 56.09 -30.63 28.99
CA ALA A 333 56.16 -32.06 29.29
C ALA A 333 57.44 -32.37 30.08
N ALA A 334 57.37 -33.34 30.99
CA ALA A 334 58.55 -33.82 31.70
C ALA A 334 59.52 -34.49 30.71
N PRO A 335 60.84 -34.25 30.79
CA PRO A 335 61.81 -34.78 29.82
C PRO A 335 61.85 -36.31 29.71
N GLU A 336 61.37 -37.02 30.73
CA GLU A 336 61.21 -38.48 30.75
C GLU A 336 60.23 -39.03 29.70
N PHE A 337 59.33 -38.17 29.18
CA PHE A 337 58.43 -38.54 28.09
C PHE A 337 59.06 -38.37 26.70
N PHE A 338 60.26 -37.78 26.60
CA PHE A 338 60.98 -37.64 25.33
C PHE A 338 61.83 -38.87 25.05
N ILE A 339 62.23 -39.05 23.80
CA ILE A 339 63.25 -40.05 23.46
C ILE A 339 64.51 -39.75 24.28
N PRO A 340 65.11 -40.72 24.99
CA PRO A 340 66.29 -40.48 25.82
C PRO A 340 67.40 -39.75 25.08
N GLY A 341 67.88 -38.65 25.67
CA GLY A 341 68.90 -37.77 25.07
C GLY A 341 68.36 -36.62 24.23
N THR A 342 67.04 -36.57 23.96
CA THR A 342 66.41 -35.47 23.21
C THR A 342 66.25 -34.23 24.09
N SER A 343 66.76 -33.09 23.62
CA SER A 343 66.58 -31.80 24.27
C SER A 343 65.17 -31.23 24.05
N ARG A 344 64.72 -30.31 24.90
CA ARG A 344 63.45 -29.58 24.69
C ARG A 344 63.39 -28.86 23.34
N TRP A 345 64.54 -28.37 22.85
CA TRP A 345 64.61 -27.67 21.57
C TRP A 345 64.44 -28.61 20.38
N GLU A 346 65.08 -29.78 20.43
CA GLU A 346 64.87 -30.83 19.44
C GLU A 346 63.41 -31.33 19.47
N GLN A 347 62.86 -31.54 20.67
CA GLN A 347 61.45 -31.88 20.82
C GLN A 347 60.54 -30.81 20.21
N PHE A 348 60.81 -29.52 20.44
CA PHE A 348 60.05 -28.43 19.84
C PHE A 348 60.05 -28.51 18.30
N TRP A 349 61.21 -28.80 17.70
CA TRP A 349 61.30 -28.95 16.25
C TRP A 349 60.54 -30.18 15.74
N ILE A 350 60.57 -31.30 16.47
CA ILE A 350 59.79 -32.50 16.14
C ILE A 350 58.28 -32.20 16.21
N GLN A 351 57.82 -31.53 17.27
CA GLN A 351 56.42 -31.11 17.41
C GLN A 351 56.00 -30.15 16.28
N LEU A 352 56.84 -29.16 15.97
CA LEU A 352 56.60 -28.22 14.88
C LEU A 352 56.55 -28.92 13.52
N GLN A 353 57.45 -29.88 13.28
CA GLN A 353 57.42 -30.69 12.07
C GLN A 353 56.10 -31.46 11.96
N GLY A 354 55.63 -32.07 13.05
CA GLY A 354 54.33 -32.76 13.05
C GLY A 354 53.15 -31.84 12.73
N VAL A 355 53.11 -30.64 13.34
CA VAL A 355 52.09 -29.61 13.04
C VAL A 355 52.15 -29.19 11.57
N MET A 356 53.34 -28.93 11.03
CA MET A 356 53.50 -28.50 9.63
C MET A 356 53.11 -29.60 8.64
N VAL A 357 53.46 -30.85 8.94
CA VAL A 357 53.04 -32.00 8.12
C VAL A 357 51.52 -32.17 8.19
N ALA A 358 50.91 -32.04 9.36
CA ALA A 358 49.46 -32.10 9.52
C ALA A 358 48.77 -31.01 8.69
N PHE A 359 49.28 -29.78 8.72
CA PHE A 359 48.79 -28.68 7.90
C PHE A 359 48.92 -28.98 6.40
N ILE A 360 50.13 -29.31 5.93
CA ILE A 360 50.37 -29.56 4.50
C ILE A 360 49.51 -30.73 3.99
N TRP A 361 49.37 -31.79 4.79
CA TRP A 361 48.56 -32.95 4.44
C TRP A 361 47.06 -32.64 4.47
N ALA A 362 46.53 -32.22 5.61
CA ALA A 362 45.09 -32.02 5.78
C ALA A 362 44.56 -30.81 4.99
N PHE A 363 45.20 -29.64 5.11
CA PHE A 363 44.79 -28.45 4.37
C PHE A 363 45.15 -28.60 2.89
N GLY A 364 46.40 -28.96 2.57
CA GLY A 364 46.89 -28.98 1.19
C GLY A 364 46.16 -29.98 0.30
N LEU A 365 46.04 -31.24 0.76
CA LEU A 365 45.34 -32.28 -0.01
C LEU A 365 43.85 -31.96 -0.16
N SER A 366 43.19 -31.56 0.93
CA SER A 366 41.76 -31.20 0.90
C SER A 366 41.52 -30.01 -0.03
N PHE A 367 42.35 -28.97 0.05
CA PHE A 367 42.20 -27.80 -0.80
C PHE A 367 42.34 -28.15 -2.27
N ILE A 368 43.34 -28.94 -2.65
CA ILE A 368 43.56 -29.34 -4.05
C ILE A 368 42.39 -30.19 -4.56
N ILE A 369 42.02 -31.25 -3.84
CA ILE A 369 40.98 -32.20 -4.27
C ILE A 369 39.62 -31.49 -4.32
N LEU A 370 39.24 -30.78 -3.27
CA LEU A 370 37.92 -30.17 -3.17
C LEU A 370 37.79 -28.96 -4.10
N LYS A 371 38.86 -28.20 -4.33
CA LYS A 371 38.84 -27.11 -5.32
C LYS A 371 38.67 -27.63 -6.74
N TRP A 372 39.35 -28.73 -7.07
CA TRP A 372 39.16 -29.41 -8.35
C TRP A 372 37.73 -29.96 -8.48
N PHE A 373 37.24 -30.65 -7.45
CA PHE A 373 35.88 -31.21 -7.42
C PHE A 373 34.80 -30.13 -7.57
N ASN A 374 35.00 -28.97 -6.94
CA ASN A 374 34.11 -27.82 -7.01
C ASN A 374 33.93 -27.24 -8.44
N THR A 375 34.80 -27.60 -9.40
CA THR A 375 34.66 -27.14 -10.79
C THR A 375 33.51 -27.79 -11.55
N PHE A 376 33.14 -29.03 -11.20
CA PHE A 376 32.06 -29.78 -11.85
C PHE A 376 30.95 -30.20 -10.87
N PHE A 377 31.23 -30.24 -9.56
CA PHE A 377 30.24 -30.47 -8.52
C PHE A 377 30.33 -29.38 -7.45
N PRO A 378 29.53 -28.30 -7.56
CA PRO A 378 29.61 -27.17 -6.64
C PRO A 378 29.33 -27.60 -5.20
N LEU A 379 30.27 -27.30 -4.29
CA LEU A 379 30.20 -27.67 -2.88
C LEU A 379 29.21 -26.82 -2.08
N ARG A 380 29.01 -25.57 -2.52
CA ARG A 380 28.07 -24.63 -1.92
C ARG A 380 26.70 -24.74 -2.57
N LEU A 381 25.65 -24.54 -1.78
CA LEU A 381 24.29 -24.33 -2.26
C LEU A 381 24.15 -23.02 -3.05
N SER A 382 23.06 -22.91 -3.81
CA SER A 382 22.69 -21.63 -4.41
C SER A 382 22.31 -20.61 -3.32
N ILE A 383 22.44 -19.32 -3.64
CA ILE A 383 22.10 -18.23 -2.71
C ILE A 383 20.62 -18.32 -2.28
N GLU A 384 19.73 -18.74 -3.18
CA GLU A 384 18.31 -18.87 -2.87
C GLU A 384 18.03 -20.00 -1.88
N GLU A 385 18.66 -21.17 -2.07
CA GLU A 385 18.55 -22.30 -1.14
C GLU A 385 19.13 -21.94 0.25
N GLU A 386 20.25 -21.20 0.30
CA GLU A 386 20.82 -20.70 1.55
C GLU A 386 19.89 -19.70 2.26
N ARG A 387 19.12 -18.89 1.52
CA ARG A 387 18.11 -17.98 2.08
C ARG A 387 16.89 -18.74 2.62
N ILE A 388 16.39 -19.71 1.88
CA ILE A 388 15.29 -20.60 2.29
C ILE A 388 15.68 -21.36 3.57
N GLY A 389 16.89 -21.92 3.60
CA GLY A 389 17.41 -22.73 4.71
C GLY A 389 17.42 -24.22 4.38
N LEU A 390 18.47 -24.91 4.85
CA LEU A 390 18.81 -26.27 4.43
C LEU A 390 17.83 -27.32 4.95
N ASN A 391 17.07 -27.02 6.01
CA ASN A 391 16.01 -27.92 6.49
C ASN A 391 14.96 -28.16 5.38
N VAL A 392 14.63 -27.11 4.63
CA VAL A 392 13.65 -27.18 3.55
C VAL A 392 14.31 -27.59 2.24
N SER A 393 15.39 -26.91 1.84
CA SER A 393 15.97 -27.09 0.50
C SER A 393 16.59 -28.48 0.29
N GLU A 394 17.12 -29.11 1.34
CA GLU A 394 17.77 -30.44 1.21
C GLU A 394 16.98 -31.57 1.84
N HIS A 395 16.22 -31.32 2.91
CA HIS A 395 15.50 -32.36 3.64
C HIS A 395 13.98 -32.31 3.49
N GLY A 396 13.44 -31.28 2.83
CA GLY A 396 12.00 -31.11 2.66
C GLY A 396 11.24 -30.99 4.00
N VAL A 397 11.96 -30.75 5.10
CA VAL A 397 11.34 -30.58 6.42
C VAL A 397 11.08 -29.10 6.60
N SER A 398 9.86 -28.70 6.26
CA SER A 398 9.35 -27.40 6.63
C SER A 398 9.15 -27.33 8.14
N THR A 399 9.58 -26.21 8.72
CA THR A 399 9.13 -25.83 10.06
C THR A 399 7.76 -25.18 9.93
N GLU A 400 6.92 -25.24 10.95
CA GLU A 400 5.60 -24.56 10.98
C GLU A 400 5.67 -23.10 10.51
N PHE A 401 6.76 -22.40 10.85
CA PHE A 401 6.99 -21.01 10.44
C PHE A 401 7.17 -20.86 8.92
N TYR A 402 7.82 -21.83 8.29
CA TYR A 402 8.00 -21.87 6.84
C TYR A 402 6.68 -22.19 6.14
N ASP A 403 5.92 -23.17 6.61
CA ASP A 403 4.60 -23.51 6.03
C ASP A 403 3.66 -22.30 6.06
N LEU A 404 3.72 -21.52 7.15
CA LEU A 404 3.00 -20.26 7.27
C LEU A 404 3.44 -19.26 6.20
N LEU A 405 4.74 -19.03 6.04
CA LEU A 405 5.28 -18.10 5.04
C LEU A 405 5.02 -18.53 3.60
N GLU A 406 5.14 -19.83 3.32
CA GLU A 406 4.85 -20.39 2.00
C GLU A 406 3.37 -20.21 1.64
N SER A 407 2.47 -20.54 2.56
CA SER A 407 1.03 -20.33 2.37
C SER A 407 0.70 -18.85 2.09
N MET A 408 1.37 -17.93 2.80
CA MET A 408 1.23 -16.50 2.55
C MET A 408 1.80 -16.08 1.19
N GLN A 409 2.94 -16.62 0.76
CA GLN A 409 3.50 -16.36 -0.57
C GLN A 409 2.61 -16.88 -1.70
N VAL A 410 2.00 -18.06 -1.52
CA VAL A 410 1.05 -18.63 -2.49
C VAL A 410 -0.15 -17.68 -2.63
N GLN A 411 -0.72 -17.19 -1.53
CA GLN A 411 -1.81 -16.20 -1.56
C GLN A 411 -1.41 -14.90 -2.27
N ILE A 412 -0.18 -14.41 -2.06
CA ILE A 412 0.32 -13.22 -2.75
C ILE A 412 0.44 -13.46 -4.27
N LYS A 413 0.96 -14.64 -4.68
CA LYS A 413 1.15 -14.97 -6.09
C LYS A 413 -0.16 -15.25 -6.82
N THR A 414 -1.09 -15.97 -6.18
CA THR A 414 -2.37 -16.36 -6.80
C THR A 414 -3.46 -15.30 -6.65
N GLY A 415 -3.33 -14.43 -5.64
CA GLY A 415 -4.41 -13.53 -5.22
C GLY A 415 -5.59 -14.24 -4.55
N ASP A 416 -5.50 -15.56 -4.31
CA ASP A 416 -6.58 -16.34 -3.73
C ASP A 416 -6.58 -16.22 -2.19
N MET A 417 -7.41 -15.31 -1.70
CA MET A 417 -7.60 -15.06 -0.28
C MET A 417 -8.54 -16.09 0.40
N ASN A 418 -9.03 -17.10 -0.32
CA ASN A 418 -9.82 -18.19 0.26
C ASN A 418 -8.96 -19.33 0.79
N LEU A 419 -7.73 -19.48 0.28
CA LEU A 419 -6.77 -20.42 0.82
C LEU A 419 -6.45 -20.05 2.27
N ARG A 420 -6.68 -20.97 3.21
CA ARG A 420 -6.35 -20.76 4.64
C ARG A 420 -4.99 -21.36 4.94
N VAL A 421 -4.27 -20.71 5.84
CA VAL A 421 -2.98 -21.21 6.30
C VAL A 421 -3.20 -22.32 7.32
N HIS A 422 -2.35 -23.35 7.30
CA HIS A 422 -2.42 -24.42 8.29
C HIS A 422 -2.18 -23.88 9.71
N GLU A 423 -2.98 -24.33 10.67
CA GLU A 423 -2.87 -23.96 12.07
C GLU A 423 -2.39 -25.16 12.88
N GLU A 424 -1.12 -25.15 13.29
CA GLU A 424 -0.58 -26.15 14.22
C GLU A 424 -1.04 -25.83 15.66
N PRO A 425 -1.77 -26.72 16.34
CA PRO A 425 -2.25 -26.44 17.70
C PRO A 425 -1.10 -26.29 18.72
N TYR A 426 -1.25 -25.34 19.65
CA TYR A 426 -0.36 -25.13 20.81
C TYR A 426 1.04 -24.61 20.51
N THR A 427 1.27 -24.07 19.31
CA THR A 427 2.54 -23.42 18.97
C THR A 427 2.38 -21.91 18.80
N ASP A 428 3.49 -21.16 18.98
CA ASP A 428 3.50 -19.71 18.78
C ASP A 428 3.18 -19.36 17.32
N VAL A 429 3.68 -20.17 16.38
CA VAL A 429 3.42 -20.02 14.94
C VAL A 429 1.97 -20.34 14.61
N GLY A 430 1.41 -21.42 15.16
CA GLY A 430 -0.01 -21.73 15.02
C GLY A 430 -0.90 -20.62 15.56
N SER A 431 -0.51 -19.97 16.65
CA SER A 431 -1.20 -18.78 17.17
C SER A 431 -1.19 -17.62 16.16
N ILE A 432 -0.07 -17.40 15.46
CA ILE A 432 0.03 -16.42 14.38
C ILE A 432 -0.85 -16.82 13.19
N ALA A 433 -0.78 -18.07 12.74
CA ALA A 433 -1.57 -18.61 11.64
C ALA A 433 -3.08 -18.44 11.90
N ARG A 434 -3.53 -18.71 13.14
CA ARG A 434 -4.91 -18.48 13.59
C ARG A 434 -5.34 -17.02 13.45
N GLN A 435 -4.51 -16.09 13.92
CA GLN A 435 -4.83 -14.65 13.81
C GLN A 435 -4.83 -14.19 12.35
N TYR A 436 -3.91 -14.69 11.53
CA TYR A 436 -3.87 -14.39 10.11
C TYR A 436 -5.11 -14.90 9.37
N ASN A 437 -5.55 -16.14 9.64
CA ASN A 437 -6.80 -16.68 9.10
C ASN A 437 -8.02 -15.83 9.50
N ARG A 438 -8.08 -15.30 10.73
CA ARG A 438 -9.14 -14.37 11.15
C ARG A 438 -9.13 -13.06 10.35
N VAL A 439 -7.94 -12.55 10.00
CA VAL A 439 -7.81 -11.37 9.13
C VAL A 439 -8.33 -11.69 7.74
N LEU A 440 -7.99 -12.86 7.18
CA LEU A 440 -8.51 -13.32 5.89
C LEU A 440 -10.04 -13.43 5.89
N ASP A 441 -10.65 -13.97 6.95
CA ASP A 441 -12.11 -14.04 7.07
C ASP A 441 -12.76 -12.66 7.04
N LYS A 442 -12.19 -11.69 7.76
CA LYS A 442 -12.68 -10.29 7.76
C LYS A 442 -12.51 -9.62 6.40
N LEU A 443 -11.41 -9.91 5.70
CA LEU A 443 -11.17 -9.42 4.35
C LEU A 443 -12.20 -10.02 3.38
N SER A 444 -12.34 -11.35 3.33
CA SER A 444 -13.31 -12.04 2.47
C SER A 444 -14.74 -11.50 2.67
N ALA A 445 -15.17 -11.32 3.93
CA ALA A 445 -16.49 -10.76 4.23
C ALA A 445 -16.67 -9.32 3.72
N LYS A 446 -15.64 -8.47 3.82
CA LYS A 446 -15.66 -7.11 3.24
C LYS A 446 -15.69 -7.14 1.71
N THR A 447 -14.87 -7.98 1.08
CA THR A 447 -14.80 -8.10 -0.37
C THR A 447 -16.14 -8.59 -0.95
N GLU A 448 -16.80 -9.54 -0.29
CA GLU A 448 -18.13 -10.00 -0.70
C GLU A 448 -19.19 -8.88 -0.57
N LYS A 449 -19.12 -8.07 0.49
CA LYS A 449 -20.00 -6.89 0.65
C LYS A 449 -19.78 -5.87 -0.46
N VAL A 450 -18.53 -5.60 -0.85
CA VAL A 450 -18.19 -4.72 -1.97
C VAL A 450 -18.72 -5.30 -3.29
N ARG A 451 -18.60 -6.62 -3.50
CA ARG A 451 -19.10 -7.27 -4.73
C ARG A 451 -20.62 -7.19 -4.84
N LYS A 452 -21.35 -7.41 -3.74
CA LYS A 452 -22.81 -7.20 -3.67
C LYS A 452 -23.18 -5.75 -3.95
N MET A 453 -22.43 -4.80 -3.38
CA MET A 453 -22.65 -3.36 -3.66
C MET A 453 -22.45 -3.05 -5.15
N ALA A 454 -21.39 -3.56 -5.77
CA ALA A 454 -21.12 -3.36 -7.19
C ALA A 454 -22.25 -3.92 -8.09
N GLN A 455 -22.80 -5.09 -7.75
CA GLN A 455 -23.96 -5.64 -8.46
C GLN A 455 -25.21 -4.76 -8.33
N ILE A 456 -25.49 -4.23 -7.12
CA ILE A 456 -26.59 -3.29 -6.90
C ILE A 456 -26.38 -2.01 -7.72
N THR A 457 -25.15 -1.46 -7.74
CA THR A 457 -24.83 -0.28 -8.55
C THR A 457 -24.98 -0.54 -10.04
N GLN A 458 -24.65 -1.74 -10.52
CA GLN A 458 -24.81 -2.12 -11.92
C GLN A 458 -26.29 -2.18 -12.33
N LEU A 459 -27.16 -2.77 -11.49
CA LEU A 459 -28.60 -2.84 -11.73
C LEU A 459 -29.23 -1.44 -11.70
N ALA A 460 -28.89 -0.61 -10.72
CA ALA A 460 -29.36 0.78 -10.63
C ALA A 460 -28.95 1.60 -11.87
N LYS A 461 -27.75 1.36 -12.42
CA LYS A 461 -27.31 2.01 -13.66
C LYS A 461 -28.15 1.63 -14.87
N GLN A 462 -28.61 0.38 -14.96
CA GLN A 462 -29.48 -0.07 -16.05
C GLN A 462 -30.87 0.57 -15.97
N GLU A 463 -31.44 0.69 -14.76
CA GLU A 463 -32.73 1.38 -14.55
C GLU A 463 -32.65 2.86 -14.92
N ILE A 464 -31.56 3.55 -14.53
CA ILE A 464 -31.35 4.97 -14.87
C ILE A 464 -31.23 5.17 -16.39
N GLU A 465 -30.53 4.28 -17.10
CA GLU A 465 -30.39 4.39 -18.56
C GLU A 465 -31.74 4.23 -19.28
N GLN A 466 -32.59 3.32 -18.79
CA GLN A 466 -33.93 3.13 -19.32
C GLN A 466 -34.82 4.36 -19.08
N ALA A 467 -34.81 4.90 -17.87
CA ALA A 467 -35.52 6.14 -17.55
C ALA A 467 -35.02 7.35 -18.37
N HIS A 468 -33.72 7.42 -18.66
CA HIS A 468 -33.13 8.48 -19.47
C HIS A 468 -33.61 8.44 -20.92
N GLN A 469 -33.77 7.24 -21.51
CA GLN A 469 -34.33 7.09 -22.86
C GLN A 469 -35.80 7.54 -22.94
N GLU A 470 -36.61 7.23 -21.92
CA GLU A 470 -38.00 7.68 -21.86
C GLU A 470 -38.12 9.21 -21.78
N ILE A 471 -37.23 9.86 -21.01
CA ILE A 471 -37.18 11.33 -20.90
C ILE A 471 -36.85 11.99 -22.24
N ILE A 472 -35.94 11.40 -23.03
CA ILE A 472 -35.57 11.94 -24.36
C ILE A 472 -36.79 11.94 -25.30
N VAL A 473 -37.53 10.84 -25.34
CA VAL A 473 -38.73 10.72 -26.19
C VAL A 473 -39.83 11.70 -25.74
N LEU A 474 -40.01 11.89 -24.43
CA LEU A 474 -40.99 12.85 -23.91
C LEU A 474 -40.62 14.29 -24.28
N ASN A 475 -39.34 14.65 -24.19
CA ASN A 475 -38.86 16.00 -24.49
C ASN A 475 -39.02 16.38 -25.97
N GLU A 476 -38.80 15.44 -26.89
CA GLU A 476 -39.06 15.66 -28.32
C GLU A 476 -40.54 15.98 -28.58
N ARG A 477 -41.45 15.25 -27.91
CA ARG A 477 -42.89 15.45 -28.04
C ARG A 477 -43.34 16.80 -27.50
N LEU A 478 -42.82 17.20 -26.34
CA LEU A 478 -43.10 18.50 -25.72
C LEU A 478 -42.64 19.67 -26.61
N LYS A 479 -41.49 19.50 -27.26
CA LYS A 479 -40.90 20.54 -28.14
C LYS A 479 -41.73 20.76 -29.41
N ALA A 480 -42.32 19.70 -29.96
CA ALA A 480 -43.23 19.80 -31.11
C ALA A 480 -44.54 20.50 -30.75
N GLU A 481 -45.06 20.27 -29.53
CA GLU A 481 -46.31 20.86 -29.05
C GLU A 481 -46.16 22.37 -28.79
N ASN A 482 -45.03 22.80 -28.20
CA ASN A 482 -44.72 24.22 -28.00
C ASN A 482 -44.61 25.00 -29.32
N MET A 483 -44.01 24.42 -30.37
CA MET A 483 -43.92 25.08 -31.68
C MET A 483 -45.29 25.30 -32.33
N ARG A 484 -46.25 24.41 -32.09
CA ARG A 484 -47.61 24.56 -32.61
C ARG A 484 -48.38 25.66 -31.88
N MET A 485 -48.26 25.72 -30.55
CA MET A 485 -48.91 26.75 -29.73
C MET A 485 -48.48 28.17 -30.13
N SER A 486 -47.17 28.39 -30.31
CA SER A 486 -46.66 29.72 -30.72
C SER A 486 -47.15 30.16 -32.10
N ALA A 487 -47.42 29.22 -33.02
CA ALA A 487 -47.95 29.55 -34.34
C ALA A 487 -49.43 29.99 -34.28
N GLU A 488 -50.21 29.44 -33.36
CA GLU A 488 -51.62 29.81 -33.16
C GLU A 488 -51.75 31.20 -32.51
N LEU A 489 -50.86 31.57 -31.59
CA LEU A 489 -50.85 32.88 -30.91
C LEU A 489 -50.49 34.05 -31.86
N GLU A 490 -49.57 33.85 -32.80
CA GLU A 490 -49.22 34.87 -33.81
C GLU A 490 -50.41 35.22 -34.73
N VAL A 491 -51.33 34.28 -34.96
CA VAL A 491 -52.56 34.55 -35.73
C VAL A 491 -53.45 35.55 -34.99
N THR A 492 -53.60 35.39 -33.67
CA THR A 492 -54.45 36.28 -32.87
C THR A 492 -53.88 37.70 -32.79
N ARG A 493 -52.56 37.84 -32.65
CA ARG A 493 -51.89 39.16 -32.67
C ARG A 493 -52.17 39.92 -33.96
N ARG A 494 -52.15 39.23 -35.10
CA ARG A 494 -52.47 39.83 -36.40
C ARG A 494 -53.93 40.28 -36.49
N LEU A 495 -54.87 39.51 -35.94
CA LEU A 495 -56.28 39.90 -35.90
C LEU A 495 -56.48 41.20 -35.13
N GLN A 496 -55.84 41.35 -33.96
CA GLN A 496 -55.93 42.57 -33.14
C GLN A 496 -55.45 43.81 -33.90
N GLN A 497 -54.29 43.72 -34.56
CA GLN A 497 -53.72 44.84 -35.34
C GLN A 497 -54.59 45.24 -36.54
N MET A 498 -55.39 44.34 -37.11
CA MET A 498 -56.23 44.64 -38.27
C MET A 498 -57.42 45.54 -37.95
N VAL A 499 -57.87 45.60 -36.68
CA VAL A 499 -59.08 46.34 -36.29
C VAL A 499 -58.77 47.75 -35.77
N LEU A 500 -57.52 48.03 -35.41
CA LEU A 500 -57.09 49.36 -34.94
C LEU A 500 -57.22 50.44 -36.04
N PRO A 501 -57.44 51.72 -35.67
CA PRO A 501 -57.52 52.83 -36.61
C PRO A 501 -56.30 52.92 -37.52
N ARG A 502 -56.54 53.06 -38.83
CA ARG A 502 -55.45 53.23 -39.79
C ARG A 502 -55.02 54.69 -39.86
N LYS A 503 -53.74 54.93 -40.18
CA LYS A 503 -53.20 56.29 -40.32
C LYS A 503 -53.99 57.12 -41.34
N GLU A 504 -54.44 56.51 -42.44
CA GLU A 504 -55.24 57.18 -43.46
C GLU A 504 -56.65 57.55 -42.98
N GLU A 505 -57.20 56.87 -41.97
CA GLU A 505 -58.49 57.19 -41.36
C GLU A 505 -58.36 58.41 -40.44
N LEU A 506 -57.27 58.47 -39.67
CA LEU A 506 -56.98 59.60 -38.78
C LEU A 506 -56.69 60.90 -39.55
N GLU A 507 -56.00 60.81 -40.68
CA GLU A 507 -55.67 61.98 -41.53
C GLU A 507 -56.91 62.61 -42.21
N ARG A 508 -58.01 61.85 -42.37
CA ARG A 508 -59.27 62.35 -43.00
C ARG A 508 -60.08 63.26 -42.08
N ILE A 509 -59.79 63.25 -40.78
CA ILE A 509 -60.47 64.07 -39.80
C ILE A 509 -60.06 65.54 -39.98
N SER A 510 -61.01 66.37 -40.42
CA SER A 510 -60.82 67.81 -40.54
C SER A 510 -61.03 68.50 -39.18
N GLY A 511 -60.13 69.42 -38.80
CA GLY A 511 -60.22 70.17 -37.53
C GLY A 511 -59.43 69.60 -36.35
N LEU A 512 -58.99 68.34 -36.40
CA LEU A 512 -58.09 67.73 -35.41
C LEU A 512 -56.82 67.18 -36.07
N ASP A 513 -55.71 67.18 -35.35
CA ASP A 513 -54.47 66.46 -35.63
C ASP A 513 -54.36 65.32 -34.60
N ILE A 514 -54.39 64.06 -35.04
CA ILE A 514 -54.50 62.90 -34.13
C ILE A 514 -53.40 61.88 -34.42
N ALA A 515 -52.78 61.37 -33.36
CA ALA A 515 -51.80 60.30 -33.45
C ALA A 515 -51.95 59.28 -32.31
N GLY A 516 -52.15 58.01 -32.68
CA GLY A 516 -52.21 56.87 -31.76
C GLY A 516 -50.90 56.05 -31.74
N PHE A 517 -50.66 55.36 -30.64
CA PHE A 517 -49.63 54.33 -30.45
C PHE A 517 -50.18 53.25 -29.52
N MET A 518 -49.90 51.98 -29.82
CA MET A 518 -50.27 50.82 -29.00
C MET A 518 -49.20 49.73 -29.16
N GLU A 519 -48.63 49.26 -28.05
CA GLU A 519 -47.61 48.20 -28.01
C GLU A 519 -47.97 47.19 -26.90
N PRO A 520 -48.29 45.93 -27.22
CA PRO A 520 -48.67 44.93 -26.22
C PRO A 520 -47.48 44.40 -25.42
N ALA A 521 -47.68 44.09 -24.14
CA ALA A 521 -46.68 43.50 -23.24
C ALA A 521 -46.39 42.02 -23.53
N GLU A 522 -47.39 41.29 -23.99
CA GLU A 522 -47.32 39.88 -24.39
C GLU A 522 -47.70 39.67 -25.86
N GLU A 523 -47.97 38.43 -26.24
CA GLU A 523 -48.32 38.06 -27.62
C GLU A 523 -49.64 38.71 -28.08
N VAL A 524 -50.56 39.01 -27.16
CA VAL A 524 -51.84 39.69 -27.40
C VAL A 524 -52.11 40.69 -26.25
N GLY A 525 -52.52 41.92 -26.59
CA GLY A 525 -52.80 42.97 -25.61
C GLY A 525 -54.29 43.12 -25.25
N GLY A 526 -54.60 43.62 -24.06
CA GLY A 526 -55.91 44.06 -23.59
C GLY A 526 -56.26 45.52 -23.87
N ASP A 527 -55.28 46.38 -24.14
CA ASP A 527 -55.52 47.82 -24.39
C ASP A 527 -56.45 48.08 -25.59
N TYR A 528 -57.38 49.02 -25.42
CA TYR A 528 -58.35 49.47 -26.41
C TYR A 528 -58.09 50.93 -26.82
N TYR A 529 -58.01 51.21 -28.12
CA TYR A 529 -58.28 52.55 -28.64
C TYR A 529 -58.98 52.50 -30.00
N ASP A 530 -59.92 53.42 -30.21
CA ASP A 530 -60.62 53.56 -31.49
C ASP A 530 -60.97 55.02 -31.77
N ILE A 531 -61.01 55.40 -33.05
CA ILE A 531 -61.34 56.75 -33.50
C ILE A 531 -62.29 56.63 -34.68
N LEU A 532 -63.56 56.97 -34.44
CA LEU A 532 -64.66 56.68 -35.36
C LEU A 532 -65.36 57.97 -35.77
N GLN A 533 -65.33 58.27 -37.06
CA GLN A 533 -66.05 59.40 -37.63
C GLN A 533 -67.50 59.01 -37.94
N HIS A 534 -68.46 59.83 -37.51
CA HIS A 534 -69.89 59.67 -37.82
C HIS A 534 -70.49 61.00 -38.31
N GLU A 535 -71.76 61.00 -38.76
CA GLU A 535 -72.37 62.15 -39.44
C GLU A 535 -72.34 63.47 -38.65
N GLN A 536 -72.28 63.40 -37.31
CA GLN A 536 -72.41 64.55 -36.42
C GLN A 536 -71.13 64.91 -35.66
N GLY A 537 -70.07 64.10 -35.75
CA GLY A 537 -68.86 64.29 -34.95
C GLY A 537 -67.88 63.12 -35.02
N ILE A 538 -67.02 63.02 -34.02
CA ILE A 538 -66.01 61.97 -33.91
C ILE A 538 -66.13 61.35 -32.52
N LYS A 539 -66.26 60.03 -32.45
CA LYS A 539 -66.21 59.29 -31.19
C LYS A 539 -64.82 58.69 -31.02
N ILE A 540 -64.19 58.97 -29.88
CA ILE A 540 -62.85 58.53 -29.53
C ILE A 540 -62.98 57.64 -28.30
N GLY A 541 -62.46 56.42 -28.38
CA GLY A 541 -62.46 55.48 -27.27
C GLY A 541 -61.05 55.16 -26.82
N ILE A 542 -60.85 55.06 -25.51
CA ILE A 542 -59.64 54.48 -24.91
C ILE A 542 -60.02 53.65 -23.68
N GLY A 543 -59.31 52.55 -23.46
CA GLY A 543 -59.55 51.69 -22.31
C GLY A 543 -58.46 50.65 -22.11
N ASP A 544 -58.49 50.00 -20.96
CA ASP A 544 -57.61 48.89 -20.62
C ASP A 544 -58.39 47.75 -19.95
N VAL A 545 -58.09 46.51 -20.37
CA VAL A 545 -58.67 45.27 -19.87
C VAL A 545 -57.76 44.71 -18.79
N THR A 546 -58.33 44.29 -17.67
CA THR A 546 -57.55 43.79 -16.53
C THR A 546 -56.57 42.66 -16.88
N GLY A 547 -55.27 42.94 -16.90
CA GLY A 547 -54.21 41.97 -17.21
C GLY A 547 -54.12 41.59 -18.68
N HIS A 548 -53.11 40.81 -19.05
CA HIS A 548 -52.71 40.59 -20.45
C HIS A 548 -52.99 39.17 -20.97
N GLY A 549 -52.90 38.96 -22.28
CA GLY A 549 -53.00 37.66 -22.93
C GLY A 549 -54.26 37.47 -23.79
N LEU A 550 -54.52 36.21 -24.18
CA LEU A 550 -55.54 35.87 -25.18
C LEU A 550 -56.96 36.31 -24.79
N GLU A 551 -57.34 36.08 -23.52
CA GLU A 551 -58.69 36.41 -23.02
C GLU A 551 -58.94 37.92 -23.01
N SER A 552 -57.94 38.71 -22.59
CA SER A 552 -58.00 40.17 -22.59
C SER A 552 -58.13 40.76 -23.99
N GLY A 553 -57.33 40.25 -24.94
CA GLY A 553 -57.40 40.71 -26.33
C GLY A 553 -58.71 40.35 -27.04
N VAL A 554 -59.30 39.19 -26.72
CA VAL A 554 -60.64 38.83 -27.23
C VAL A 554 -61.70 39.79 -26.67
N LEU A 555 -61.65 40.12 -25.38
CA LEU A 555 -62.58 41.07 -24.76
C LEU A 555 -62.49 42.46 -25.38
N MET A 556 -61.27 42.93 -25.65
CA MET A 556 -61.02 44.20 -26.33
C MET A 556 -61.69 44.25 -27.72
N ILE A 557 -61.52 43.21 -28.54
CA ILE A 557 -62.13 43.13 -29.87
C ILE A 557 -63.67 43.11 -29.78
N MET A 558 -64.23 42.42 -28.77
CA MET A 558 -65.68 42.41 -28.54
C MET A 558 -66.21 43.81 -28.23
N VAL A 559 -65.51 44.55 -27.35
CA VAL A 559 -65.88 45.94 -27.01
C VAL A 559 -65.80 46.82 -28.24
N GLN A 560 -64.70 46.75 -28.99
CA GLN A 560 -64.54 47.52 -30.22
C GLN A 560 -65.68 47.28 -31.22
N THR A 561 -66.02 46.01 -31.44
CA THR A 561 -67.08 45.61 -32.35
C THR A 561 -68.44 46.13 -31.86
N ALA A 562 -68.71 46.03 -30.55
CA ALA A 562 -69.95 46.51 -29.95
C ALA A 562 -70.08 48.04 -30.02
N VAL A 563 -69.00 48.80 -29.74
CA VAL A 563 -68.97 50.26 -29.87
C VAL A 563 -69.27 50.68 -31.32
N ARG A 564 -68.63 50.04 -32.31
CA ARG A 564 -68.89 50.29 -33.74
C ARG A 564 -70.33 49.97 -34.13
N ALA A 565 -70.89 48.86 -33.63
CA ALA A 565 -72.27 48.46 -33.91
C ALA A 565 -73.30 49.41 -33.30
N LEU A 566 -73.07 49.88 -32.07
CA LEU A 566 -73.95 50.85 -31.40
C LEU A 566 -73.91 52.22 -32.09
N LEU A 567 -72.73 52.66 -32.54
CA LEU A 567 -72.57 53.87 -33.36
C LEU A 567 -73.33 53.78 -34.69
N ALA A 568 -73.28 52.64 -35.37
CA ALA A 568 -73.99 52.45 -36.64
C ALA A 568 -75.52 52.51 -36.49
N ASN A 569 -76.05 52.32 -35.28
CA ASN A 569 -77.47 52.40 -34.96
C ASN A 569 -77.90 53.79 -34.43
N ASP A 570 -77.03 54.80 -34.50
CA ASP A 570 -77.29 56.21 -34.12
C ASP A 570 -77.80 56.40 -32.68
N GLU A 571 -77.38 55.57 -31.71
CA GLU A 571 -77.68 55.80 -30.28
C GLU A 571 -76.83 56.96 -29.75
N LYS A 572 -77.50 58.00 -29.27
CA LYS A 572 -76.86 59.29 -28.88
C LYS A 572 -76.83 59.49 -27.38
N ASP A 573 -77.67 58.78 -26.64
CA ASP A 573 -77.72 58.93 -25.20
C ASP A 573 -76.55 58.16 -24.56
N PRO A 574 -75.62 58.83 -23.86
CA PRO A 574 -74.42 58.20 -23.33
C PRO A 574 -74.73 57.09 -22.31
N VAL A 575 -75.82 57.24 -21.54
CA VAL A 575 -76.27 56.25 -20.56
C VAL A 575 -76.76 54.99 -21.27
N ARG A 576 -77.63 55.13 -22.29
CA ARG A 576 -78.11 53.98 -23.08
C ARG A 576 -76.97 53.31 -23.85
N PHE A 577 -76.05 54.09 -24.40
CA PHE A 577 -74.91 53.57 -25.16
C PHE A 577 -74.04 52.67 -24.29
N LEU A 578 -73.57 53.17 -23.14
CA LEU A 578 -72.72 52.39 -22.24
C LEU A 578 -73.49 51.25 -21.55
N LYS A 579 -74.79 51.42 -21.24
CA LYS A 579 -75.63 50.33 -20.72
C LYS A 579 -75.71 49.16 -21.71
N ALA A 580 -76.02 49.44 -22.98
CA ALA A 580 -76.11 48.41 -24.01
C ALA A 580 -74.77 47.73 -24.28
N LEU A 581 -73.68 48.51 -24.27
CA LEU A 581 -72.32 47.99 -24.36
C LEU A 581 -72.02 47.04 -23.19
N ASN A 582 -72.25 47.49 -21.95
CA ASN A 582 -71.98 46.70 -20.75
C ASN A 582 -72.76 45.39 -20.71
N GLN A 583 -74.07 45.41 -20.98
CA GLN A 583 -74.89 44.20 -20.96
C GLN A 583 -74.41 43.15 -21.98
N THR A 584 -73.98 43.61 -23.16
CA THR A 584 -73.43 42.73 -24.20
C THR A 584 -72.12 42.09 -23.74
N ILE A 585 -71.23 42.90 -23.16
CA ILE A 585 -69.90 42.44 -22.73
C ILE A 585 -69.99 41.56 -21.48
N TYR A 586 -70.78 41.93 -20.48
CA TYR A 586 -71.02 41.14 -19.27
C TYR A 586 -71.52 39.73 -19.59
N GLY A 587 -72.50 39.61 -20.50
CA GLY A 587 -73.00 38.30 -20.95
C GLY A 587 -71.92 37.43 -21.62
N ASN A 588 -71.01 38.05 -22.38
CA ASN A 588 -69.88 37.34 -23.01
C ASN A 588 -68.82 36.91 -22.00
N VAL A 589 -68.47 37.77 -21.04
CA VAL A 589 -67.50 37.49 -19.97
C VAL A 589 -67.97 36.30 -19.12
N GLN A 590 -69.23 36.30 -18.69
CA GLN A 590 -69.83 35.17 -17.95
C GLN A 590 -69.80 33.87 -18.74
N ARG A 591 -70.08 33.94 -20.06
CA ARG A 591 -70.05 32.76 -20.94
C ARG A 591 -68.63 32.21 -21.14
N MET A 592 -67.63 33.08 -21.19
CA MET A 592 -66.23 32.69 -21.31
C MET A 592 -65.65 32.15 -19.99
N ASN A 593 -66.39 32.26 -18.87
CA ASN A 593 -65.89 31.96 -17.52
C ASN A 593 -64.58 32.72 -17.23
N CYS A 594 -64.59 33.98 -17.61
CA CYS A 594 -63.47 34.91 -17.59
C CYS A 594 -63.75 35.96 -16.50
N ASP A 595 -62.77 36.34 -15.69
CA ASP A 595 -62.90 37.33 -14.61
C ASP A 595 -62.43 38.74 -15.02
N LYS A 596 -62.20 38.93 -16.31
CA LYS A 596 -61.70 40.16 -16.92
C LYS A 596 -62.78 41.22 -17.07
N ASN A 597 -62.40 42.47 -16.88
CA ASN A 597 -63.24 43.65 -17.07
C ASN A 597 -62.43 44.76 -17.75
N LEU A 598 -63.12 45.73 -18.35
CA LEU A 598 -62.50 46.82 -19.12
C LEU A 598 -62.81 48.18 -18.48
N SER A 599 -61.78 48.95 -18.15
CA SER A 599 -61.94 50.39 -17.97
C SER A 599 -62.08 51.06 -19.34
N LEU A 600 -63.08 51.92 -19.55
CA LEU A 600 -63.36 52.52 -20.87
C LEU A 600 -63.86 53.95 -20.72
N VAL A 601 -63.27 54.87 -21.48
CA VAL A 601 -63.78 56.21 -21.73
C VAL A 601 -64.12 56.37 -23.20
N LEU A 602 -65.30 56.93 -23.46
CA LEU A 602 -65.76 57.36 -24.77
C LEU A 602 -65.90 58.89 -24.78
N ILE A 603 -65.36 59.51 -25.83
CA ILE A 603 -65.32 60.95 -25.99
C ILE A 603 -65.94 61.33 -27.32
N ASP A 604 -67.01 62.12 -27.28
CA ASP A 604 -67.63 62.69 -28.47
C ASP A 604 -67.11 64.10 -28.71
N TYR A 605 -66.51 64.32 -29.88
CA TYR A 605 -66.04 65.62 -30.34
C TYR A 605 -67.00 66.20 -31.38
N GLN A 606 -67.54 67.38 -31.08
CA GLN A 606 -68.38 68.14 -32.00
C GLN A 606 -68.13 69.65 -31.85
N GLY A 607 -67.71 70.31 -32.93
CA GLY A 607 -67.63 71.78 -32.98
C GLY A 607 -66.72 72.44 -31.94
N GLY A 608 -65.65 71.75 -31.49
CA GLY A 608 -64.74 72.25 -30.45
C GLY A 608 -65.12 71.85 -29.02
N ILE A 609 -66.20 71.11 -28.80
CA ILE A 609 -66.59 70.59 -27.49
C ILE A 609 -66.29 69.09 -27.43
N LEU A 610 -65.67 68.64 -26.34
CA LEU A 610 -65.54 67.24 -25.96
C LEU A 610 -66.59 66.89 -24.90
N SER A 611 -67.39 65.86 -25.15
CA SER A 611 -68.26 65.21 -24.19
C SER A 611 -67.63 63.89 -23.76
N LEU A 612 -67.25 63.76 -22.49
CA LEU A 612 -66.63 62.54 -21.96
C LEU A 612 -67.63 61.75 -21.12
N THR A 613 -67.65 60.44 -21.33
CA THR A 613 -68.45 59.47 -20.57
C THR A 613 -67.65 58.18 -20.39
N GLY A 614 -67.78 57.52 -19.25
CA GLY A 614 -67.03 56.30 -18.92
C GLY A 614 -65.89 56.56 -17.93
N GLN A 615 -65.22 55.49 -17.50
CA GLN A 615 -64.14 55.53 -16.51
C GLN A 615 -62.90 54.83 -17.07
N HIS A 616 -61.81 55.59 -17.23
CA HIS A 616 -60.49 55.10 -17.63
C HIS A 616 -59.49 56.25 -17.49
N GLU A 617 -58.45 56.05 -16.67
CA GLU A 617 -57.37 57.00 -16.40
C GLU A 617 -57.83 58.47 -16.29
N GLU A 618 -56.90 59.42 -16.29
CA GLU A 618 -57.27 60.84 -16.38
C GLU A 618 -57.04 61.33 -17.82
N MET A 619 -57.92 62.20 -18.30
CA MET A 619 -57.62 62.92 -19.54
C MET A 619 -56.74 64.14 -19.22
N ILE A 620 -55.62 64.26 -19.94
CA ILE A 620 -54.72 65.41 -19.82
C ILE A 620 -55.04 66.41 -20.93
N ILE A 621 -55.26 67.68 -20.56
CA ILE A 621 -55.38 68.80 -21.51
C ILE A 621 -54.23 69.76 -21.26
N VAL A 622 -53.48 70.09 -22.31
CA VAL A 622 -52.53 71.20 -22.31
C VAL A 622 -53.13 72.35 -23.10
N ARG A 623 -53.50 73.41 -22.38
CA ARG A 623 -54.05 74.64 -22.95
C ARG A 623 -53.00 75.39 -23.77
N ALA A 624 -53.44 76.12 -24.80
CA ALA A 624 -52.60 77.07 -25.54
C ALA A 624 -51.90 78.04 -24.56
N GLY A 625 -50.59 77.85 -24.35
CA GLY A 625 -49.81 78.52 -23.29
C GLY A 625 -49.06 77.57 -22.35
N GLY A 626 -49.29 76.26 -22.44
CA GLY A 626 -48.55 75.22 -21.69
C GLY A 626 -49.13 74.86 -20.33
N ARG A 627 -50.27 75.45 -19.94
CA ARG A 627 -50.97 75.10 -18.70
C ARG A 627 -51.64 73.73 -18.82
N ILE A 628 -51.39 72.86 -17.86
CA ILE A 628 -51.97 71.51 -17.78
C ILE A 628 -53.26 71.55 -16.96
N GLU A 629 -54.29 70.89 -17.47
CA GLU A 629 -55.54 70.53 -16.79
C GLU A 629 -55.68 69.01 -16.81
N ARG A 630 -55.98 68.39 -15.66
CA ARG A 630 -56.22 66.95 -15.53
C ARG A 630 -57.69 66.75 -15.21
N ILE A 631 -58.35 65.92 -16.01
CA ILE A 631 -59.78 65.63 -15.87
C ILE A 631 -59.90 64.21 -15.36
N ASP A 632 -60.39 64.09 -14.13
CA ASP A 632 -60.66 62.82 -13.48
C ASP A 632 -61.93 62.18 -14.06
N THR A 633 -61.81 60.91 -14.46
CA THR A 633 -62.91 60.14 -15.07
C THR A 633 -63.59 59.19 -14.09
N ILE A 634 -63.12 59.09 -12.84
CA ILE A 634 -63.57 58.09 -11.86
C ILE A 634 -65.08 58.12 -11.57
N ASN A 635 -65.72 59.29 -11.69
CA ASN A 635 -67.15 59.47 -11.43
C ASN A 635 -68.00 59.54 -12.71
N LEU A 636 -67.43 59.20 -13.88
CA LEU A 636 -68.09 59.29 -15.18
C LEU A 636 -68.50 57.92 -15.75
N GLY A 637 -68.11 56.82 -15.10
CA GLY A 637 -68.49 55.47 -15.49
C GLY A 637 -68.13 54.41 -14.45
N PHE A 638 -68.20 53.15 -14.87
CA PHE A 638 -67.81 51.97 -14.10
C PHE A 638 -67.15 50.96 -15.05
N PRO A 639 -66.27 50.05 -14.57
CA PRO A 639 -65.64 49.05 -15.43
C PRO A 639 -66.66 48.17 -16.17
N ILE A 640 -66.52 48.10 -17.48
CA ILE A 640 -67.36 47.34 -18.40
C ILE A 640 -67.15 45.84 -18.17
N GLY A 641 -68.25 45.09 -18.03
CA GLY A 641 -68.24 43.65 -17.83
C GLY A 641 -68.03 43.20 -16.39
N LEU A 642 -67.86 44.13 -15.44
CA LEU A 642 -67.69 43.79 -14.02
C LEU A 642 -69.03 43.55 -13.29
N GLU A 643 -70.04 44.40 -13.57
CA GLU A 643 -71.39 44.29 -13.02
C GLU A 643 -72.44 44.27 -14.12
N GLU A 644 -73.60 43.66 -13.85
CA GLU A 644 -74.65 43.47 -14.87
C GLU A 644 -75.27 44.80 -15.33
N ASP A 645 -75.53 45.72 -14.40
CA ASP A 645 -76.08 47.06 -14.67
C ASP A 645 -75.22 48.15 -14.05
N ILE A 646 -74.68 49.03 -14.90
CA ILE A 646 -73.82 50.15 -14.51
C ILE A 646 -74.51 51.51 -14.66
N SER A 647 -75.81 51.55 -14.96
CA SER A 647 -76.51 52.77 -15.38
C SER A 647 -76.41 53.92 -14.37
N GLU A 648 -76.36 53.62 -13.07
CA GLU A 648 -76.29 54.62 -11.99
C GLU A 648 -74.92 55.30 -11.88
N PHE A 649 -73.88 54.71 -12.47
CA PHE A 649 -72.50 55.21 -12.40
C PHE A 649 -72.11 56.03 -13.65
N ILE A 650 -72.99 56.13 -14.65
CA ILE A 650 -72.67 56.82 -15.91
C ILE A 650 -72.89 58.33 -15.75
N GLY A 651 -71.81 59.09 -15.93
CA GLY A 651 -71.79 60.55 -15.91
C GLY A 651 -71.27 61.15 -17.21
N GLU A 652 -71.53 62.44 -17.43
CA GLU A 652 -71.01 63.19 -18.58
C GLU A 652 -70.36 64.50 -18.11
N ILE A 653 -69.18 64.81 -18.65
CA ILE A 653 -68.55 66.13 -18.53
C ILE A 653 -68.31 66.73 -19.92
N LYS A 654 -68.57 68.03 -20.06
CA LYS A 654 -68.35 68.77 -21.31
C LYS A 654 -67.19 69.74 -21.16
N ILE A 655 -66.26 69.70 -22.10
CA ILE A 655 -65.05 70.50 -22.08
C ILE A 655 -64.89 71.22 -23.42
N GLN A 656 -64.75 72.54 -23.36
CA GLN A 656 -64.41 73.34 -24.53
C GLN A 656 -62.92 73.18 -24.86
N LEU A 657 -62.59 72.83 -26.10
CA LEU A 657 -61.26 72.91 -26.67
C LEU A 657 -61.12 74.20 -27.49
N ASN A 658 -59.96 74.84 -27.36
CA ASN A 658 -59.55 75.96 -28.19
C ASN A 658 -58.48 75.53 -29.19
N SER A 659 -58.35 76.26 -30.31
CA SER A 659 -57.30 76.01 -31.29
C SER A 659 -55.91 76.03 -30.63
N GLY A 660 -55.13 74.99 -30.88
CA GLY A 660 -53.82 74.76 -30.27
C GLY A 660 -53.82 73.98 -28.95
N ASP A 661 -54.98 73.71 -28.34
CA ASP A 661 -55.08 72.82 -27.17
C ASP A 661 -54.72 71.38 -27.57
N VAL A 662 -54.01 70.68 -26.68
CA VAL A 662 -53.60 69.28 -26.85
C VAL A 662 -54.28 68.42 -25.80
N VAL A 663 -54.96 67.38 -26.23
CA VAL A 663 -55.57 66.33 -25.40
C VAL A 663 -54.72 65.09 -25.49
N VAL A 664 -54.41 64.48 -24.36
CA VAL A 664 -53.70 63.20 -24.28
C VAL A 664 -54.51 62.22 -23.45
N LEU A 665 -54.75 61.07 -24.05
CA LEU A 665 -55.35 59.89 -23.45
C LEU A 665 -54.28 58.81 -23.39
N TYR A 666 -54.20 58.09 -22.28
CA TYR A 666 -53.16 57.10 -22.04
C TYR A 666 -53.71 55.95 -21.18
N THR A 667 -53.08 54.78 -21.30
CA THR A 667 -53.29 53.64 -20.39
C THR A 667 -52.20 53.60 -19.33
N ASP A 668 -52.49 52.98 -18.18
CA ASP A 668 -51.62 52.96 -17.01
C ASP A 668 -50.26 52.31 -17.28
N GLY A 669 -50.13 51.44 -18.30
CA GLY A 669 -48.85 50.91 -18.77
C GLY A 669 -47.82 51.98 -19.16
N ILE A 670 -48.23 53.22 -19.44
CA ILE A 670 -47.31 54.36 -19.57
C ILE A 670 -46.86 54.87 -18.20
N THR A 671 -47.78 55.12 -17.28
CA THR A 671 -47.46 55.70 -15.97
C THR A 671 -46.80 54.72 -15.03
N GLU A 672 -47.14 53.44 -15.11
CA GLU A 672 -46.62 52.37 -14.27
C GLU A 672 -45.34 51.73 -14.83
N ALA A 673 -44.94 52.07 -16.06
CA ALA A 673 -43.71 51.57 -16.67
C ALA A 673 -42.49 51.79 -15.76
N GLN A 674 -41.81 50.70 -15.40
CA GLN A 674 -40.70 50.71 -14.45
C GLN A 674 -39.33 50.72 -15.13
N ASN A 675 -38.40 51.49 -14.58
CA ASN A 675 -36.98 51.39 -14.91
C ASN A 675 -36.28 50.26 -14.12
N LYS A 676 -34.96 50.08 -14.32
CA LYS A 676 -34.17 49.05 -13.61
C LYS A 676 -34.25 49.15 -12.08
N GLN A 677 -34.52 50.34 -11.56
CA GLN A 677 -34.61 50.66 -10.14
C GLN A 677 -36.04 50.49 -9.58
N ARG A 678 -36.97 49.97 -10.39
CA ARG A 678 -38.41 49.85 -10.08
C ARG A 678 -39.12 51.19 -9.87
N GLU A 679 -38.56 52.27 -10.41
CA GLU A 679 -39.23 53.58 -10.41
C GLU A 679 -40.19 53.67 -11.58
N GLN A 680 -41.46 53.96 -11.31
CA GLN A 680 -42.49 54.20 -12.31
C GLN A 680 -42.21 55.50 -13.10
N PHE A 681 -42.58 55.54 -14.38
CA PHE A 681 -42.47 56.73 -15.22
C PHE A 681 -43.31 57.89 -14.64
N GLY A 682 -44.53 57.57 -14.24
CA GLY A 682 -45.42 58.41 -13.45
C GLY A 682 -46.08 59.55 -14.23
N ILE A 683 -47.28 59.90 -13.80
CA ILE A 683 -48.11 60.95 -14.42
C ILE A 683 -47.40 62.31 -14.51
N LYS A 684 -46.55 62.64 -13.52
CA LYS A 684 -45.82 63.91 -13.49
C LYS A 684 -44.82 64.07 -14.64
N ARG A 685 -44.12 62.98 -15.02
CA ARG A 685 -43.18 63.01 -16.14
C ARG A 685 -43.93 63.07 -17.46
N LEU A 686 -45.01 62.28 -17.60
CA LEU A 686 -45.90 62.34 -18.76
C LEU A 686 -46.43 63.77 -19.00
N CYS A 687 -47.01 64.39 -17.98
CA CYS A 687 -47.51 65.77 -18.04
C CYS A 687 -46.42 66.77 -18.46
N LYS A 688 -45.21 66.63 -17.90
CA LYS A 688 -44.08 67.49 -18.23
C LYS A 688 -43.64 67.31 -19.70
N SER A 689 -43.51 66.06 -20.15
CA SER A 689 -43.12 65.74 -21.52
C SER A 689 -44.09 66.34 -22.56
N ILE A 690 -45.39 66.24 -22.29
CA ILE A 690 -46.44 66.81 -23.15
C ILE A 690 -46.40 68.35 -23.11
N SER A 691 -46.31 68.94 -21.91
CA SER A 691 -46.25 70.41 -21.75
C SER A 691 -44.99 71.03 -22.36
N ASP A 692 -43.83 70.37 -22.31
CA ASP A 692 -42.61 70.90 -22.95
C ASP A 692 -42.71 70.87 -24.49
N ASN A 693 -43.61 70.05 -25.06
CA ASN A 693 -43.72 69.80 -26.49
C ASN A 693 -45.06 70.21 -27.12
N TRP A 694 -45.98 70.87 -26.40
CA TRP A 694 -47.35 71.17 -26.87
C TRP A 694 -47.44 71.91 -28.22
N ARG A 695 -46.39 72.66 -28.59
CA ARG A 695 -46.34 73.40 -29.87
C ARG A 695 -46.17 72.48 -31.09
N ARG A 696 -45.67 71.27 -30.91
CA ARG A 696 -45.42 70.29 -31.98
C ARG A 696 -46.73 69.67 -32.51
N THR A 697 -46.66 68.93 -33.60
CA THR A 697 -47.78 68.13 -34.12
C THR A 697 -48.13 66.97 -33.18
N ALA A 698 -49.34 66.44 -33.25
CA ALA A 698 -49.77 65.31 -32.42
C ALA A 698 -48.84 64.09 -32.58
N ALA A 699 -48.40 63.82 -33.81
CA ALA A 699 -47.46 62.73 -34.10
C ALA A 699 -46.08 62.94 -33.45
N GLU A 700 -45.57 64.16 -33.46
CA GLU A 700 -44.29 64.51 -32.81
C GLU A 700 -44.40 64.45 -31.28
N ILE A 701 -45.51 64.90 -30.69
CA ILE A 701 -45.75 64.81 -29.24
C ILE A 701 -45.81 63.34 -28.84
N ARG A 702 -46.60 62.52 -29.55
CA ARG A 702 -46.68 61.07 -29.32
C ARG A 702 -45.30 60.41 -29.41
N GLN A 703 -44.51 60.73 -30.44
CA GLN A 703 -43.18 60.14 -30.60
C GLN A 703 -42.24 60.50 -29.45
N MET A 704 -42.24 61.76 -29.03
CA MET A 704 -41.42 62.21 -27.89
C MET A 704 -41.77 61.47 -26.60
N VAL A 705 -43.05 61.28 -26.31
CA VAL A 705 -43.50 60.52 -25.12
C VAL A 705 -43.07 59.06 -25.20
N VAL A 706 -43.24 58.40 -26.35
CA VAL A 706 -42.84 57.00 -26.55
C VAL A 706 -41.32 56.83 -26.44
N ASP A 707 -40.53 57.73 -27.01
CA ASP A 707 -39.06 57.66 -26.95
C ASP A 707 -38.55 57.89 -25.51
N GLU A 708 -39.15 58.82 -24.76
CA GLU A 708 -38.81 59.08 -23.36
C GLU A 708 -39.21 57.88 -22.47
N LEU A 709 -40.37 57.28 -22.72
CA LEU A 709 -40.82 56.06 -22.04
C LEU A 709 -39.86 54.88 -22.29
N ARG A 710 -39.47 54.66 -23.55
CA ARG A 710 -38.50 53.60 -23.91
C ARG A 710 -37.13 53.84 -23.28
N TYR A 711 -36.68 55.09 -23.24
CA TYR A 711 -35.43 55.43 -22.55
C TYR A 711 -35.51 55.13 -21.05
N HIS A 712 -36.66 55.40 -20.40
CA HIS A 712 -36.90 55.09 -18.99
C HIS A 712 -36.93 53.57 -18.71
N ILE A 713 -37.63 52.78 -19.53
CA ILE A 713 -37.70 51.32 -19.40
C ILE A 713 -36.32 50.66 -19.69
N GLY A 714 -35.59 51.18 -20.68
CA GLY A 714 -34.30 50.66 -21.11
C GLY A 714 -34.42 49.27 -21.76
N THR A 715 -33.73 48.27 -21.20
CA THR A 715 -33.77 46.88 -21.68
C THR A 715 -34.71 45.98 -20.86
N HIS A 716 -35.56 46.55 -20.00
CA HIS A 716 -36.49 45.78 -19.17
C HIS A 716 -37.69 45.32 -19.99
N LYS A 717 -38.28 44.19 -19.60
CA LYS A 717 -39.50 43.66 -20.22
C LYS A 717 -40.64 44.65 -19.97
N ILE A 718 -41.41 44.96 -21.01
CA ILE A 718 -42.69 45.67 -20.89
C ILE A 718 -43.63 44.74 -20.11
N ILE A 719 -44.18 45.24 -19.01
CA ILE A 719 -44.99 44.44 -18.08
C ILE A 719 -46.48 44.57 -18.39
N ASP A 720 -46.89 45.74 -18.91
CA ASP A 720 -48.28 46.03 -19.28
C ASP A 720 -48.36 46.75 -20.62
N ASP A 721 -49.53 46.73 -21.24
CA ASP A 721 -49.74 47.30 -22.57
C ASP A 721 -49.57 48.82 -22.58
N ILE A 722 -48.99 49.34 -23.64
CA ILE A 722 -48.66 50.77 -23.76
C ILE A 722 -49.54 51.40 -24.83
N THR A 723 -50.55 52.15 -24.43
CA THR A 723 -51.42 52.90 -25.36
C THR A 723 -51.42 54.40 -25.09
N LEU A 724 -51.28 55.17 -26.17
CA LEU A 724 -51.23 56.63 -26.16
C LEU A 724 -52.01 57.20 -27.35
N VAL A 725 -52.96 58.08 -27.08
CA VAL A 725 -53.66 58.86 -28.11
C VAL A 725 -53.46 60.34 -27.84
N VAL A 726 -52.84 61.03 -28.80
CA VAL A 726 -52.62 62.48 -28.76
C VAL A 726 -53.52 63.14 -29.79
N ILE A 727 -54.30 64.13 -29.37
CA ILE A 727 -55.24 64.89 -30.21
C ILE A 727 -54.93 66.37 -30.03
N LYS A 728 -54.76 67.10 -31.13
CA LYS A 728 -54.52 68.54 -31.12
C LYS A 728 -55.55 69.26 -31.97
N GLN A 729 -56.19 70.28 -31.42
CA GLN A 729 -57.14 71.08 -32.19
C GLN A 729 -56.40 72.01 -33.15
N LYS A 730 -56.77 71.96 -34.44
CA LYS A 730 -56.14 72.74 -35.52
C LYS A 730 -56.49 74.23 -35.48
#